data_AF-A0A1M7R7Y8-F1
#
_entry.id   AF-A0A1M7R7Y8-F1
#
_cell.length_a   1.000
_cell.length_b   1.000
_cell.length_c   1.000
_cell.angle_alpha   90.00
_cell.angle_beta   90.00
_cell.angle_gamma   90.00
#
_symmetry.space_group_name_H-M   'P 1'
#
loop_
_entity.id
_entity.type
_entity.pdbx_description
1 polymer ?
#
loop_
_entity_poly.entity_id
_entity_poly.type
_entity_poly.pdbx_seq_one_letter_code
_entity_poly.pdbx_strand_id
1 'polypeptide(L)'
;MPETVSPASPHRDAPTSDSSASAAAETDTDASSSASSSDGEPGAAAPVSPPVEAADAAAPSAAAPADEVAAAADEARPASAADEARPVAAAGGARPASAAAADESGPASAEASVAPEAEPVAVESAAPAEAPVAAPAGAGSRAVVDAGAQVRAAEPATAMHGGLGGVSLRLPVGSEPPRRDGGRWDGFLDRLLPESHRMPVTVTFLTSLLLAVGFLSLPLAGTDLSAQVARGHFFDEHGFVPIDFRWYGGVYPFGYSAFTGPANAIFGSRGVGAISVVVSAVAFAWLLAQVGARRPLTAGVLGAVTGVFNLVSGRTTFAMGIALGMLALCVIAASAHRYRAPYGTAGHWIRGLFSSRATWWELLLAGALAAASTAASPVAGLFVGLCGAALLLSGMVTEGLVLGIGAGIAMAVPTFVFHDGGVQPFSEESMKVCVAACLAVVLLVPRRGYQAVRIAALLSAVGAALTYYTDNPVGSNVVRLSMLFAAPVVVAISTLDRRLLAGVVALLCWWQPPLIGGDLAYAGAREATRLYYQPLIAQLEHRGPVGRVEVVPLRDHWESTYVADVVPIARGWERQVDVDRNPLFYDDTLAPDTYLSWLYENAVSYVAVPRESRLDPAGREEAALVEANLSYLRKEWENSDWSLYRVVGGPAVVPYPAQLVSSGATGVRFTSPVATDLTVRVRWSPWLTLRGPEGCIEPDGTWVKVKLQRAGTYFLTGTFDQPWRSRC
;
A
#
# COMPACT_ATOMS: atom_id res chain seq x y z
N MET A 1 67.44 -8.03 -37.66
CA MET A 1 67.59 -6.82 -38.50
C MET A 1 66.20 -6.40 -38.99
N PRO A 2 65.78 -5.16 -38.72
CA PRO A 2 65.64 -4.70 -37.33
C PRO A 2 64.28 -4.06 -37.01
N GLU A 3 63.76 -4.03 -35.77
CA GLU A 3 63.92 -4.87 -34.55
C GLU A 3 62.66 -4.57 -33.64
N THR A 4 62.52 -4.50 -32.29
CA THR A 4 63.43 -4.47 -31.13
C THR A 4 62.81 -5.10 -29.84
N VAL A 5 62.33 -4.31 -28.85
CA VAL A 5 62.15 -4.60 -27.39
C VAL A 5 61.11 -3.58 -26.82
N SER A 6 60.33 -3.73 -25.72
CA SER A 6 60.41 -4.52 -24.45
C SER A 6 59.02 -4.97 -23.89
N PRO A 7 58.91 -5.81 -22.83
CA PRO A 7 57.64 -6.43 -22.39
C PRO A 7 57.30 -6.41 -20.86
N ALA A 8 56.18 -7.09 -20.52
CA ALA A 8 55.98 -8.00 -19.35
C ALA A 8 55.03 -7.61 -18.17
N SER A 9 54.52 -8.68 -17.55
CA SER A 9 53.55 -8.88 -16.44
C SER A 9 53.77 -10.35 -15.95
N PRO A 10 52.87 -11.11 -15.27
CA PRO A 10 51.72 -10.86 -14.37
C PRO A 10 51.71 -11.76 -13.08
N HIS A 11 50.57 -11.81 -12.33
CA HIS A 11 50.00 -13.02 -11.64
C HIS A 11 50.74 -13.71 -10.45
N ARG A 12 50.10 -14.52 -9.55
CA ARG A 12 48.71 -14.62 -9.00
C ARG A 12 48.68 -15.60 -7.78
N ASP A 13 47.66 -15.48 -6.93
CA ASP A 13 47.05 -16.50 -6.01
C ASP A 13 47.83 -17.06 -4.79
N ALA A 14 47.06 -17.69 -3.86
CA ALA A 14 47.31 -17.93 -2.41
C ALA A 14 47.83 -19.39 -2.10
N PRO A 15 47.72 -20.04 -0.89
CA PRO A 15 47.10 -19.71 0.43
C PRO A 15 47.85 -20.17 1.73
N THR A 16 47.14 -20.24 2.89
CA THR A 16 47.31 -21.12 4.10
C THR A 16 47.79 -20.59 5.49
N SER A 17 46.96 -20.91 6.52
CA SER A 17 47.20 -21.43 7.90
C SER A 17 48.11 -20.76 8.98
N ASP A 18 47.46 -20.51 10.13
CA ASP A 18 47.80 -20.91 11.52
C ASP A 18 48.90 -20.25 12.41
N SER A 19 48.70 -20.47 13.72
CA SER A 19 49.63 -20.40 14.88
C SER A 19 49.83 -19.08 15.66
N SER A 20 48.96 -18.89 16.66
CA SER A 20 49.25 -18.61 18.09
C SER A 20 50.61 -18.03 18.57
N ALA A 21 50.50 -16.87 19.24
CA ALA A 21 50.94 -16.58 20.62
C ALA A 21 52.37 -16.13 21.01
N SER A 22 52.39 -15.22 21.99
CA SER A 22 53.34 -15.06 23.12
C SER A 22 54.51 -14.06 23.04
N ALA A 23 54.54 -13.15 24.04
CA ALA A 23 55.70 -12.46 24.65
C ALA A 23 56.51 -11.44 23.80
N ALA A 24 57.23 -10.46 24.37
CA ALA A 24 57.14 -9.73 25.66
C ALA A 24 58.15 -8.55 25.65
N ALA A 25 58.06 -7.63 26.62
CA ALA A 25 59.04 -6.56 26.93
C ALA A 25 59.20 -5.44 25.85
N GLU A 26 59.70 -4.23 26.10
CA GLU A 26 59.94 -3.43 27.33
C GLU A 26 60.24 -1.98 26.90
N THR A 27 59.91 -0.95 27.71
CA THR A 27 60.72 0.29 27.92
C THR A 27 60.09 1.22 28.96
N ASP A 28 60.96 1.90 29.73
CA ASP A 28 60.70 2.89 30.79
C ASP A 28 60.05 4.20 30.26
N THR A 29 59.58 5.19 31.05
CA THR A 29 60.28 5.94 32.12
C THR A 29 59.37 6.66 33.13
N ASP A 30 59.87 6.77 34.37
CA ASP A 30 59.67 7.79 35.45
C ASP A 30 58.33 8.55 35.58
N ALA A 31 57.59 8.54 36.70
CA ALA A 31 57.93 8.79 38.13
C ALA A 31 58.18 10.28 38.46
N SER A 32 57.63 10.87 39.53
CA SER A 32 56.73 10.41 40.63
C SER A 32 55.70 11.55 40.93
N SER A 33 54.89 11.66 41.99
CA SER A 33 54.77 11.11 43.37
C SER A 33 53.31 11.42 43.85
N SER A 34 52.79 11.38 45.09
CA SER A 34 52.95 10.72 46.42
C SER A 34 51.82 11.31 47.32
N ALA A 35 51.40 10.85 48.51
CA ALA A 35 51.42 9.61 49.32
C ALA A 35 50.46 9.88 50.52
N SER A 36 49.84 8.95 51.27
CA SER A 36 49.69 7.48 51.24
C SER A 36 48.51 7.12 52.21
N SER A 37 48.41 5.87 52.73
CA SER A 37 48.03 5.47 54.13
C SER A 37 46.93 6.25 54.89
N SER A 38 45.96 5.71 55.65
CA SER A 38 45.71 4.38 56.27
C SER A 38 44.67 4.62 57.40
N ASP A 39 43.93 3.70 58.03
CA ASP A 39 43.41 2.35 57.76
C ASP A 39 42.48 2.02 58.98
N GLY A 40 41.51 1.09 58.86
CA GLY A 40 40.85 0.50 60.05
C GLY A 40 39.34 0.19 59.99
N GLU A 41 39.01 -1.07 60.25
CA GLU A 41 37.74 -1.61 60.76
C GLU A 41 37.96 -2.10 62.22
N PRO A 42 36.98 -2.64 63.00
CA PRO A 42 35.51 -2.68 62.87
C PRO A 42 34.78 -2.25 64.18
N GLY A 43 33.45 -2.44 64.30
CA GLY A 43 32.76 -2.49 65.62
C GLY A 43 31.25 -2.23 65.62
N ALA A 44 30.47 -3.04 66.35
CA ALA A 44 28.99 -2.99 66.38
C ALA A 44 28.39 -2.58 67.75
N ALA A 45 27.21 -1.95 67.76
CA ALA A 45 26.21 -2.00 68.84
C ALA A 45 24.85 -1.34 68.46
N ALA A 46 23.79 -1.73 69.16
CA ALA A 46 22.43 -1.13 69.23
C ALA A 46 21.94 -1.26 70.70
N PRO A 47 20.70 -0.87 71.12
CA PRO A 47 19.59 -0.13 70.47
C PRO A 47 19.12 1.08 71.32
N VAL A 48 17.88 1.59 71.15
CA VAL A 48 16.89 1.95 72.22
C VAL A 48 15.67 2.77 71.68
N SER A 49 14.51 2.59 72.30
CA SER A 49 13.24 3.37 72.24
C SER A 49 12.51 3.17 73.60
N PRO A 50 11.31 3.70 73.93
CA PRO A 50 10.36 4.64 73.27
C PRO A 50 10.09 5.84 74.26
N PRO A 51 8.88 6.26 74.72
CA PRO A 51 7.48 6.35 74.21
C PRO A 51 6.98 7.84 74.13
N VAL A 52 5.70 8.27 73.93
CA VAL A 52 4.39 8.05 74.63
C VAL A 52 3.21 8.71 73.81
N GLU A 53 1.99 8.15 73.93
CA GLU A 53 0.57 8.63 73.80
C GLU A 53 0.17 10.06 73.27
N ALA A 54 -1.10 10.42 73.00
CA ALA A 54 -2.34 9.77 72.46
C ALA A 54 -3.51 10.81 72.38
N ALA A 55 -4.57 10.52 71.60
CA ALA A 55 -5.91 11.18 71.59
C ALA A 55 -5.96 12.69 71.17
N ASP A 56 -7.09 13.35 70.87
CA ASP A 56 -8.49 12.91 70.61
C ASP A 56 -9.19 13.87 69.59
N ALA A 57 -10.49 13.67 69.31
CA ALA A 57 -11.26 14.33 68.25
C ALA A 57 -11.72 15.80 68.50
N ALA A 58 -11.88 16.58 67.42
CA ALA A 58 -12.89 17.65 67.30
C ALA A 58 -13.13 18.15 65.85
N ALA A 59 -14.40 18.46 65.56
CA ALA A 59 -14.89 19.36 64.50
C ALA A 59 -15.88 20.36 65.19
N PRO A 60 -16.45 21.44 64.59
CA PRO A 60 -16.60 21.72 63.14
C PRO A 60 -16.51 23.23 62.72
N SER A 61 -16.98 23.53 61.49
CA SER A 61 -17.79 24.72 61.10
C SER A 61 -17.18 25.79 60.16
N ALA A 62 -17.93 26.05 59.07
CA ALA A 62 -17.98 27.26 58.20
C ALA A 62 -16.69 27.70 57.45
N ALA A 63 -16.74 28.27 56.23
CA ALA A 63 -17.86 28.94 55.54
C ALA A 63 -17.84 28.76 54.00
N ALA A 64 -18.92 29.17 53.33
CA ALA A 64 -19.05 29.30 51.87
C ALA A 64 -19.92 30.52 51.50
N PRO A 65 -19.69 31.14 50.33
CA PRO A 65 -20.73 31.36 49.29
C PRO A 65 -20.26 30.74 47.93
N ALA A 66 -21.09 30.35 46.94
CA ALA A 66 -22.27 30.96 46.29
C ALA A 66 -21.90 32.20 45.42
N ASP A 67 -22.27 32.37 44.15
CA ASP A 67 -23.08 31.58 43.19
C ASP A 67 -22.30 31.45 41.83
N GLU A 68 -22.77 30.84 40.72
CA GLU A 68 -23.83 31.29 39.79
C GLU A 68 -24.37 30.11 38.91
N VAL A 69 -25.47 30.32 38.16
CA VAL A 69 -26.40 29.26 37.69
C VAL A 69 -26.83 29.39 36.21
N ALA A 70 -26.77 28.28 35.44
CA ALA A 70 -27.77 27.80 34.44
C ALA A 70 -27.20 26.57 33.68
N ALA A 71 -27.81 25.39 33.51
CA ALA A 71 -29.21 24.88 33.50
C ALA A 71 -29.86 24.76 32.11
N ALA A 72 -29.96 23.52 31.61
CA ALA A 72 -30.94 23.05 30.60
C ALA A 72 -31.10 21.52 30.72
N ALA A 73 -32.35 21.03 30.63
CA ALA A 73 -32.74 19.62 30.63
C ALA A 73 -33.01 19.15 29.16
N ASP A 74 -33.58 17.97 28.80
CA ASP A 74 -34.46 17.09 29.58
C ASP A 74 -34.56 15.63 29.05
N GLU A 75 -35.39 14.82 29.73
CA GLU A 75 -35.70 13.38 29.60
C GLU A 75 -36.02 12.79 28.21
N ALA A 76 -35.81 11.46 28.06
CA ALA A 76 -36.71 10.54 27.32
C ALA A 76 -36.43 9.03 27.54
N ARG A 77 -37.06 8.40 28.55
CA ARG A 77 -37.35 6.94 28.71
C ARG A 77 -38.36 6.78 29.87
N PRO A 78 -39.11 5.66 30.04
CA PRO A 78 -39.02 4.35 29.37
C PRO A 78 -40.38 3.83 28.81
N ALA A 79 -40.42 2.55 28.38
CA ALA A 79 -41.65 1.75 28.29
C ALA A 79 -41.33 0.26 28.51
N SER A 80 -42.20 -0.49 29.22
CA SER A 80 -42.00 -1.93 29.51
C SER A 80 -43.28 -2.70 29.88
N ALA A 81 -43.56 -3.77 29.15
CA ALA A 81 -44.48 -4.89 29.45
C ALA A 81 -43.98 -6.09 28.59
N ALA A 82 -43.90 -7.35 29.03
CA ALA A 82 -44.90 -8.24 29.66
C ALA A 82 -46.01 -8.65 28.65
N ASP A 83 -46.37 -9.93 28.48
CA ASP A 83 -46.04 -11.16 29.25
C ASP A 83 -46.16 -12.46 28.38
N GLU A 84 -46.09 -13.62 29.04
CA GLU A 84 -46.56 -14.98 28.69
C GLU A 84 -45.56 -16.07 28.17
N ALA A 85 -45.18 -16.91 29.15
CA ALA A 85 -45.35 -18.38 29.16
C ALA A 85 -44.23 -19.36 28.69
N ARG A 86 -44.19 -20.48 29.46
CA ARG A 86 -43.39 -21.73 29.39
C ARG A 86 -44.36 -22.88 29.82
N PRO A 87 -44.13 -24.22 29.62
CA PRO A 87 -42.94 -24.92 30.11
C PRO A 87 -42.47 -26.27 29.45
N VAL A 88 -41.19 -26.61 29.71
CA VAL A 88 -40.57 -27.92 30.08
C VAL A 88 -41.21 -29.28 29.71
N ALA A 89 -40.47 -30.13 28.97
CA ALA A 89 -40.18 -31.58 29.21
C ALA A 89 -39.48 -32.25 27.97
N ALA A 90 -38.70 -33.34 28.02
CA ALA A 90 -37.84 -33.95 29.05
C ALA A 90 -36.92 -35.08 28.47
N ALA A 91 -35.76 -35.32 29.10
CA ALA A 91 -34.98 -36.58 29.21
C ALA A 91 -34.31 -37.31 27.99
N GLY A 92 -33.13 -37.89 28.25
CA GLY A 92 -32.44 -38.93 27.44
C GLY A 92 -31.38 -38.39 26.44
N GLY A 93 -30.22 -39.04 26.22
CA GLY A 93 -29.61 -40.20 26.88
C GLY A 93 -28.43 -40.80 26.07
N ALA A 94 -27.49 -41.49 26.74
CA ALA A 94 -26.42 -42.36 26.18
C ALA A 94 -25.25 -41.75 25.34
N ARG A 95 -24.07 -41.71 25.98
CA ARG A 95 -22.73 -42.11 25.45
C ARG A 95 -22.45 -43.56 25.95
N PRO A 96 -21.31 -44.26 25.66
CA PRO A 96 -20.19 -44.03 24.71
C PRO A 96 -19.77 -45.29 23.87
N ALA A 97 -18.82 -45.11 22.92
CA ALA A 97 -17.79 -46.07 22.43
C ALA A 97 -16.97 -45.34 21.31
N SER A 98 -15.64 -45.23 21.25
CA SER A 98 -14.52 -46.22 21.23
C SER A 98 -14.39 -46.95 19.87
N ALA A 99 -13.22 -47.14 19.23
CA ALA A 99 -11.83 -46.71 19.51
C ALA A 99 -10.93 -46.91 18.25
N ALA A 100 -9.65 -46.52 18.36
CA ALA A 100 -8.50 -46.77 17.44
C ALA A 100 -8.58 -46.14 16.02
N ALA A 101 -7.54 -45.55 15.41
CA ALA A 101 -6.06 -45.58 15.52
C ALA A 101 -5.32 -46.48 14.48
N ALA A 102 -5.00 -45.85 13.34
CA ALA A 102 -3.87 -46.06 12.42
C ALA A 102 -3.87 -44.78 11.53
N ASP A 103 -2.85 -43.94 11.36
CA ASP A 103 -1.40 -44.16 11.13
C ASP A 103 -1.07 -44.51 9.66
N GLU A 104 0.18 -44.26 9.24
CA GLU A 104 0.78 -44.39 7.90
C GLU A 104 0.43 -43.28 6.85
N SER A 105 1.39 -42.33 6.73
CA SER A 105 1.98 -41.77 5.49
C SER A 105 1.19 -41.66 4.17
N GLY A 106 1.31 -40.48 3.52
CA GLY A 106 1.16 -40.32 2.05
C GLY A 106 2.43 -40.74 1.28
N PRO A 107 2.72 -40.20 0.06
CA PRO A 107 2.07 -39.08 -0.60
C PRO A 107 1.83 -39.26 -2.14
N ALA A 108 1.45 -38.16 -2.79
CA ALA A 108 1.79 -37.77 -4.17
C ALA A 108 1.04 -38.36 -5.40
N SER A 109 0.58 -37.40 -6.22
CA SER A 109 0.66 -37.37 -7.69
C SER A 109 -0.32 -38.13 -8.60
N ALA A 110 -1.13 -37.32 -9.27
CA ALA A 110 -1.20 -37.19 -10.74
C ALA A 110 -2.07 -38.15 -11.59
N GLU A 111 -3.13 -37.54 -12.17
CA GLU A 111 -3.60 -37.62 -13.56
C GLU A 111 -4.37 -38.84 -14.12
N ALA A 112 -5.39 -38.48 -14.92
CA ALA A 112 -6.00 -39.20 -16.05
C ALA A 112 -6.50 -40.67 -15.83
N SER A 113 -7.78 -40.99 -16.05
CA SER A 113 -8.40 -40.84 -17.37
C SER A 113 -9.88 -41.32 -17.43
N VAL A 114 -10.57 -40.88 -18.49
CA VAL A 114 -11.64 -41.51 -19.29
C VAL A 114 -12.42 -42.72 -18.70
N ALA A 115 -13.75 -42.63 -18.73
CA ALA A 115 -14.69 -43.69 -18.35
C ALA A 115 -15.03 -44.68 -19.49
N PRO A 116 -15.49 -45.89 -19.13
CA PRO A 116 -16.58 -46.62 -19.81
C PRO A 116 -17.83 -46.65 -18.90
N GLU A 117 -19.04 -47.13 -19.26
CA GLU A 117 -19.80 -47.45 -20.49
C GLU A 117 -20.95 -48.41 -20.01
N ALA A 118 -21.98 -48.67 -20.83
CA ALA A 118 -23.03 -49.70 -20.65
C ALA A 118 -24.21 -49.46 -19.65
N GLU A 119 -25.28 -48.91 -20.24
CA GLU A 119 -26.74 -49.22 -20.18
C GLU A 119 -27.16 -50.73 -20.10
N PRO A 120 -28.44 -51.18 -20.26
CA PRO A 120 -29.79 -50.52 -20.21
C PRO A 120 -30.96 -51.36 -19.57
N VAL A 121 -32.13 -50.71 -19.33
CA VAL A 121 -33.53 -51.25 -19.47
C VAL A 121 -34.45 -50.03 -19.74
N ALA A 122 -35.03 -49.77 -20.92
CA ALA A 122 -36.30 -50.29 -21.52
C ALA A 122 -37.59 -49.95 -20.71
N VAL A 123 -38.83 -49.75 -21.24
CA VAL A 123 -39.52 -50.15 -22.50
C VAL A 123 -40.57 -49.07 -22.95
N GLU A 124 -40.96 -49.04 -24.24
CA GLU A 124 -42.11 -48.43 -25.00
C GLU A 124 -43.09 -47.38 -24.38
N SER A 125 -43.71 -46.44 -25.14
CA SER A 125 -44.06 -46.30 -26.59
C SER A 125 -44.08 -44.78 -26.99
N ALA A 126 -44.56 -44.24 -28.14
CA ALA A 126 -45.34 -44.68 -29.32
C ALA A 126 -45.07 -43.78 -30.57
N ALA A 127 -45.74 -44.03 -31.71
CA ALA A 127 -45.63 -43.29 -33.00
C ALA A 127 -46.87 -43.59 -33.91
N PRO A 128 -46.99 -43.16 -35.20
CA PRO A 128 -46.20 -42.25 -36.06
C PRO A 128 -47.03 -40.98 -36.46
N ALA A 129 -46.88 -40.20 -37.56
CA ALA A 129 -46.08 -40.13 -38.80
C ALA A 129 -45.99 -38.62 -39.27
N GLU A 130 -45.54 -38.15 -40.45
CA GLU A 130 -44.99 -38.69 -41.71
C GLU A 130 -44.15 -37.60 -42.47
N ALA A 131 -43.76 -37.81 -43.74
CA ALA A 131 -42.98 -36.88 -44.61
C ALA A 131 -43.22 -37.22 -46.11
N PRO A 132 -42.44 -36.81 -47.15
CA PRO A 132 -41.32 -35.83 -47.28
C PRO A 132 -41.35 -34.95 -48.58
N VAL A 133 -40.21 -34.29 -48.93
CA VAL A 133 -39.59 -34.12 -50.30
C VAL A 133 -39.25 -32.70 -50.84
N ALA A 134 -37.94 -32.50 -51.07
CA ALA A 134 -37.21 -31.70 -52.10
C ALA A 134 -37.17 -30.15 -52.17
N ALA A 135 -36.03 -29.69 -52.70
CA ALA A 135 -35.74 -28.37 -53.29
C ALA A 135 -35.31 -28.56 -54.77
N PRO A 136 -35.03 -27.47 -55.52
CA PRO A 136 -33.79 -27.46 -56.30
C PRO A 136 -33.12 -26.07 -56.42
N ALA A 137 -31.94 -26.04 -57.04
CA ALA A 137 -31.25 -24.83 -57.48
C ALA A 137 -31.10 -24.80 -59.02
N GLY A 138 -30.86 -23.62 -59.61
CA GLY A 138 -30.61 -23.49 -61.05
C GLY A 138 -30.19 -22.07 -61.46
N ALA A 139 -29.35 -21.96 -62.49
CA ALA A 139 -28.90 -20.71 -63.09
C ALA A 139 -29.19 -20.70 -64.60
N GLY A 140 -29.40 -19.52 -65.19
CA GLY A 140 -29.72 -19.38 -66.61
C GLY A 140 -29.53 -17.94 -67.13
N SER A 141 -29.13 -17.82 -68.39
CA SER A 141 -28.79 -16.54 -69.04
C SER A 141 -29.54 -16.36 -70.35
N ARG A 142 -30.02 -15.14 -70.63
CA ARG A 142 -29.85 -14.46 -71.93
C ARG A 142 -30.35 -13.01 -71.92
N ALA A 143 -30.03 -12.28 -72.99
CA ALA A 143 -30.32 -10.86 -73.19
C ALA A 143 -31.01 -10.60 -74.54
N VAL A 144 -31.63 -9.42 -74.67
CA VAL A 144 -32.02 -8.64 -75.87
C VAL A 144 -32.65 -7.34 -75.29
N VAL A 145 -32.42 -6.08 -75.67
CA VAL A 145 -31.73 -5.29 -76.72
C VAL A 145 -32.71 -4.21 -77.20
N ASP A 146 -32.38 -2.95 -76.91
CA ASP A 146 -32.69 -1.71 -77.65
C ASP A 146 -31.66 -0.68 -77.09
N ALA A 147 -30.84 0.09 -77.81
CA ALA A 147 -30.89 0.77 -79.11
C ALA A 147 -31.83 1.99 -79.12
N GLY A 148 -31.42 3.23 -79.46
CA GLY A 148 -30.07 3.81 -79.71
C GLY A 148 -30.06 5.30 -79.25
N ALA A 149 -29.16 6.21 -79.66
CA ALA A 149 -27.98 6.11 -80.53
C ALA A 149 -26.95 7.25 -80.25
N GLN A 150 -25.72 7.02 -80.70
CA GLN A 150 -24.63 7.88 -81.24
C GLN A 150 -24.87 9.44 -81.33
N VAL A 151 -23.86 10.34 -81.32
CA VAL A 151 -22.59 10.34 -82.10
C VAL A 151 -21.40 11.04 -81.37
N ARG A 152 -20.20 10.58 -81.75
CA ARG A 152 -18.80 10.91 -81.38
C ARG A 152 -18.26 12.35 -81.60
N ALA A 153 -17.22 12.66 -80.80
CA ALA A 153 -15.94 13.33 -81.14
C ALA A 153 -15.92 14.85 -81.51
N ALA A 154 -14.78 15.58 -81.46
CA ALA A 154 -13.37 15.21 -81.22
C ALA A 154 -12.59 16.32 -80.46
N GLU A 155 -11.38 16.03 -79.95
CA GLU A 155 -10.34 17.05 -79.72
C GLU A 155 -9.69 17.48 -81.05
N PRO A 156 -8.99 18.65 -81.13
CA PRO A 156 -7.53 18.57 -80.94
C PRO A 156 -6.82 19.82 -80.34
N ALA A 157 -5.74 19.53 -79.60
CA ALA A 157 -4.41 20.13 -79.66
C ALA A 157 -4.15 21.67 -79.56
N THR A 158 -3.49 22.05 -78.46
CA THR A 158 -2.30 22.93 -78.37
C THR A 158 -2.24 24.33 -79.02
N ALA A 159 -2.06 25.34 -78.18
CA ALA A 159 -1.11 26.45 -78.44
C ALA A 159 -0.58 27.05 -77.12
N MET A 160 0.73 27.30 -77.02
CA MET A 160 1.32 28.21 -76.03
C MET A 160 1.64 29.55 -76.71
N HIS A 161 1.44 30.69 -76.04
CA HIS A 161 2.37 31.84 -76.13
C HIS A 161 2.09 32.96 -75.09
N GLY A 162 3.15 33.41 -74.39
CA GLY A 162 3.35 34.78 -73.92
C GLY A 162 2.53 35.30 -72.71
N GLY A 163 3.06 36.37 -72.08
CA GLY A 163 2.29 37.20 -71.11
C GLY A 163 3.02 37.55 -69.81
N LEU A 164 3.86 38.59 -69.81
CA LEU A 164 4.49 39.14 -68.60
C LEU A 164 3.50 39.95 -67.73
N GLY A 165 3.57 39.75 -66.41
CA GLY A 165 3.34 40.80 -65.40
C GLY A 165 1.90 41.21 -65.06
N GLY A 166 1.58 41.23 -63.75
CA GLY A 166 0.34 41.83 -63.25
C GLY A 166 0.00 41.43 -61.81
N VAL A 167 0.33 42.27 -60.83
CA VAL A 167 -0.13 42.11 -59.45
C VAL A 167 -1.49 42.79 -59.29
N SER A 168 -2.52 42.04 -58.89
CA SER A 168 -3.64 42.61 -58.13
C SER A 168 -4.27 41.56 -57.21
N LEU A 169 -4.59 41.97 -55.98
CA LEU A 169 -5.10 41.11 -54.92
C LEU A 169 -6.53 41.53 -54.55
N ARG A 170 -7.51 40.63 -54.70
CA ARG A 170 -8.86 40.78 -54.13
C ARG A 170 -9.44 39.42 -53.74
N LEU A 171 -9.55 39.19 -52.43
CA LEU A 171 -10.35 38.11 -51.85
C LEU A 171 -11.82 38.56 -51.75
N PRO A 172 -12.80 37.75 -52.13
CA PRO A 172 -14.17 37.92 -51.67
C PRO A 172 -14.26 37.54 -50.19
N VAL A 173 -14.48 38.53 -49.33
CA VAL A 173 -14.91 38.32 -47.93
C VAL A 173 -16.43 38.22 -47.92
N GLY A 174 -17.01 37.25 -47.21
CA GLY A 174 -18.46 37.25 -46.96
C GLY A 174 -19.17 35.90 -47.03
N SER A 175 -18.77 34.94 -46.19
CA SER A 175 -19.75 34.05 -45.55
C SER A 175 -19.68 34.29 -44.04
N GLU A 176 -20.83 34.48 -43.39
CA GLU A 176 -20.86 34.87 -41.98
C GLU A 176 -20.30 33.75 -41.09
N PRO A 177 -19.47 34.07 -40.07
CA PRO A 177 -19.23 33.12 -39.00
C PRO A 177 -20.57 32.86 -38.28
N PRO A 178 -20.93 31.60 -37.97
CA PRO A 178 -22.19 31.32 -37.30
C PRO A 178 -22.20 32.03 -35.93
N ARG A 179 -23.28 32.78 -35.64
CA ARG A 179 -23.56 33.32 -34.30
C ARG A 179 -23.77 32.17 -33.32
N ARG A 180 -22.68 31.62 -32.79
CA ARG A 180 -22.69 30.83 -31.57
C ARG A 180 -22.80 31.79 -30.38
N ASP A 181 -24.02 32.20 -30.07
CA ASP A 181 -24.40 32.68 -28.74
C ASP A 181 -24.48 31.49 -27.74
N GLY A 182 -23.46 30.62 -27.81
CA GLY A 182 -23.18 29.63 -26.78
C GLY A 182 -22.50 30.33 -25.61
N GLY A 183 -22.81 29.90 -24.40
CA GLY A 183 -22.30 30.52 -23.18
C GLY A 183 -20.77 30.47 -23.12
N ARG A 184 -20.19 31.30 -22.25
CA ARG A 184 -18.74 31.26 -21.92
C ARG A 184 -18.26 29.86 -21.50
N TRP A 185 -19.19 29.00 -21.08
CA TRP A 185 -19.01 27.59 -20.74
C TRP A 185 -18.89 26.67 -21.97
N ASP A 186 -19.68 26.85 -23.02
CA ASP A 186 -19.65 25.96 -24.20
C ASP A 186 -18.31 26.06 -24.92
N GLY A 187 -17.85 27.30 -25.18
CA GLY A 187 -16.53 27.59 -25.73
C GLY A 187 -15.35 27.28 -24.80
N PHE A 188 -15.61 26.86 -23.56
CA PHE A 188 -14.62 26.37 -22.60
C PHE A 188 -14.62 24.83 -22.55
N LEU A 189 -15.80 24.20 -22.56
CA LEU A 189 -15.96 22.75 -22.67
C LEU A 189 -15.42 22.23 -24.02
N ASP A 190 -15.68 22.91 -25.13
CA ASP A 190 -15.09 22.57 -26.45
C ASP A 190 -13.55 22.67 -26.48
N ARG A 191 -12.94 23.42 -25.54
CA ARG A 191 -11.46 23.52 -25.40
C ARG A 191 -10.87 22.44 -24.48
N LEU A 192 -11.61 21.99 -23.47
CA LEU A 192 -11.18 20.93 -22.56
C LEU A 192 -11.50 19.52 -23.09
N LEU A 193 -12.62 19.37 -23.81
CA LEU A 193 -13.10 18.12 -24.40
C LEU A 193 -13.45 18.33 -25.89
N PRO A 194 -12.44 18.47 -26.78
CA PRO A 194 -12.65 18.44 -28.21
C PRO A 194 -13.42 17.20 -28.66
N GLU A 195 -14.13 17.25 -29.78
CA GLU A 195 -15.04 16.18 -30.19
C GLU A 195 -14.37 14.80 -30.31
N SER A 196 -13.08 14.78 -30.71
CA SER A 196 -12.23 13.59 -30.76
C SER A 196 -11.93 12.95 -29.39
N HIS A 197 -12.02 13.72 -28.30
CA HIS A 197 -11.78 13.29 -26.92
C HIS A 197 -13.08 12.84 -26.25
N ARG A 198 -14.23 13.39 -26.65
CA ARG A 198 -15.54 13.12 -26.01
C ARG A 198 -15.84 11.62 -25.93
N MET A 199 -15.78 10.87 -27.04
CA MET A 199 -16.10 9.43 -27.00
C MET A 199 -15.10 8.60 -26.16
N PRO A 200 -13.76 8.70 -26.33
CA PRO A 200 -12.80 8.02 -25.45
C PRO A 200 -13.02 8.30 -23.96
N VAL A 201 -13.26 9.57 -23.59
CA VAL A 201 -13.47 9.98 -22.21
C VAL A 201 -14.81 9.50 -21.67
N THR A 202 -15.92 9.71 -22.38
CA THR A 202 -17.26 9.29 -21.92
C THR A 202 -17.39 7.78 -21.81
N VAL A 203 -16.86 7.01 -22.76
CA VAL A 203 -16.89 5.54 -22.69
C VAL A 203 -16.01 5.03 -21.54
N THR A 204 -14.84 5.66 -21.32
CA THR A 204 -13.99 5.29 -20.17
C THR A 204 -14.64 5.66 -18.84
N PHE A 205 -15.27 6.83 -18.72
CA PHE A 205 -16.02 7.26 -17.54
C PHE A 205 -17.16 6.31 -17.20
N LEU A 206 -18.01 5.97 -18.17
CA LEU A 206 -19.12 5.04 -17.95
C LEU A 206 -18.60 3.64 -17.58
N THR A 207 -17.51 3.18 -18.21
CA THR A 207 -16.88 1.90 -17.89
C THR A 207 -16.29 1.89 -16.48
N SER A 208 -15.49 2.90 -16.11
CA SER A 208 -14.87 2.97 -14.78
C SER A 208 -15.91 3.17 -13.68
N LEU A 209 -16.97 3.95 -13.93
CA LEU A 209 -18.09 4.11 -13.00
C LEU A 209 -18.85 2.79 -12.78
N LEU A 210 -19.21 2.07 -13.85
CA LEU A 210 -19.90 0.79 -13.74
C LEU A 210 -19.04 -0.27 -13.03
N LEU A 211 -17.75 -0.36 -13.36
CA LEU A 211 -16.83 -1.28 -12.70
C LEU A 211 -16.55 -0.88 -11.24
N ALA A 212 -16.52 0.41 -10.92
CA ALA A 212 -16.35 0.90 -9.54
C ALA A 212 -17.61 0.64 -8.69
N VAL A 213 -18.82 0.85 -9.22
CA VAL A 213 -20.08 0.49 -8.55
C VAL A 213 -20.20 -1.03 -8.37
N GLY A 214 -19.79 -1.81 -9.37
CA GLY A 214 -19.64 -3.26 -9.26
C GLY A 214 -18.66 -3.65 -8.15
N PHE A 215 -17.48 -3.05 -8.10
CA PHE A 215 -16.51 -3.24 -7.02
C PHE A 215 -17.07 -2.88 -5.64
N LEU A 216 -17.83 -1.78 -5.50
CA LEU A 216 -18.47 -1.41 -4.24
C LEU A 216 -19.53 -2.43 -3.79
N SER A 217 -20.14 -3.14 -4.75
CA SER A 217 -21.15 -4.18 -4.52
C SER A 217 -20.56 -5.56 -4.20
N LEU A 218 -19.24 -5.76 -4.36
CA LEU A 218 -18.58 -7.01 -3.95
C LEU A 218 -18.53 -7.16 -2.41
N PRO A 219 -18.38 -8.39 -1.90
CA PRO A 219 -17.87 -8.63 -0.56
C PRO A 219 -16.50 -7.97 -0.32
N LEU A 220 -16.06 -7.91 0.94
CA LEU A 220 -14.71 -7.43 1.28
C LEU A 220 -13.66 -8.39 0.70
N ALA A 221 -12.65 -7.84 0.02
CA ALA A 221 -11.60 -8.59 -0.67
C ALA A 221 -10.29 -7.77 -0.70
N GLY A 222 -9.15 -8.47 -0.86
CA GLY A 222 -7.84 -7.87 -1.10
C GLY A 222 -7.03 -7.59 0.16
N THR A 223 -5.79 -8.10 0.17
CA THR A 223 -4.87 -8.07 1.31
C THR A 223 -4.41 -6.67 1.75
N ASP A 224 -4.44 -5.64 0.88
CA ASP A 224 -4.11 -4.27 1.30
C ASP A 224 -5.32 -3.55 1.98
N LEU A 225 -6.56 -4.08 1.90
CA LEU A 225 -7.79 -3.35 2.25
C LEU A 225 -7.98 -3.13 3.76
N SER A 226 -7.73 -4.17 4.57
CA SER A 226 -7.78 -4.14 6.04
C SER A 226 -6.99 -2.95 6.61
N ALA A 227 -5.81 -2.71 6.06
CA ALA A 227 -4.93 -1.64 6.47
C ALA A 227 -5.33 -0.24 6.00
N GLN A 228 -6.12 -0.13 4.91
CA GLN A 228 -6.75 1.13 4.52
C GLN A 228 -7.84 1.49 5.53
N VAL A 229 -8.63 0.49 5.95
CA VAL A 229 -9.69 0.63 6.96
C VAL A 229 -9.09 0.97 8.33
N ALA A 230 -8.06 0.24 8.77
CA ALA A 230 -7.40 0.48 10.05
C ALA A 230 -6.74 1.88 10.15
N ARG A 231 -6.18 2.42 9.05
CA ARG A 231 -5.68 3.82 9.01
C ARG A 231 -6.80 4.86 8.88
N GLY A 232 -7.99 4.45 8.41
CA GLY A 232 -9.21 5.26 8.47
C GLY A 232 -9.74 5.37 9.90
N HIS A 233 -9.97 4.24 10.57
CA HIS A 233 -10.40 4.16 11.97
C HIS A 233 -9.50 4.99 12.90
N PHE A 234 -8.18 4.81 12.81
CA PHE A 234 -7.22 5.56 13.65
C PHE A 234 -7.35 7.07 13.47
N PHE A 235 -7.56 7.56 12.25
CA PHE A 235 -7.75 8.99 12.03
C PHE A 235 -9.13 9.47 12.52
N ASP A 236 -10.18 8.67 12.37
CA ASP A 236 -11.53 8.99 12.84
C ASP A 236 -11.58 9.09 14.37
N GLU A 237 -10.95 8.14 15.08
CA GLU A 237 -10.94 8.07 16.54
C GLU A 237 -9.89 8.99 17.21
N HIS A 238 -8.77 9.30 16.54
CA HIS A 238 -7.63 9.99 17.18
C HIS A 238 -7.07 11.18 16.39
N GLY A 239 -7.42 11.36 15.12
CA GLY A 239 -6.96 12.48 14.29
C GLY A 239 -5.45 12.50 14.05
N PHE A 240 -4.81 13.66 14.24
CA PHE A 240 -3.41 13.91 13.91
C PHE A 240 -2.42 13.48 15.03
N VAL A 241 -2.53 12.25 15.54
CA VAL A 241 -1.56 11.68 16.49
C VAL A 241 -0.35 11.11 15.74
N PRO A 242 0.90 11.52 16.06
CA PRO A 242 2.08 11.19 15.25
C PRO A 242 2.51 9.71 15.30
N ILE A 243 2.06 8.93 16.29
CA ILE A 243 2.48 7.55 16.50
C ILE A 243 1.23 6.69 16.70
N ASP A 244 1.09 5.65 15.88
CA ASP A 244 0.14 4.56 16.09
C ASP A 244 0.84 3.45 16.89
N PHE A 245 0.35 3.20 18.11
CA PHE A 245 0.89 2.20 19.02
C PHE A 245 0.27 0.80 18.81
N ARG A 246 -0.73 0.64 17.93
CA ARG A 246 -1.46 -0.61 17.75
C ARG A 246 -0.60 -1.74 17.18
N TRP A 247 0.44 -1.43 16.41
CA TRP A 247 1.33 -2.40 15.76
C TRP A 247 2.81 -2.12 16.08
N TYR A 248 3.67 -3.15 16.11
CA TYR A 248 5.14 -3.04 16.16
C TYR A 248 5.72 -2.19 17.30
N GLY A 249 4.94 -1.95 18.35
CA GLY A 249 5.27 -1.05 19.45
C GLY A 249 5.40 0.44 19.07
N GLY A 250 4.90 0.85 17.89
CA GLY A 250 4.95 2.23 17.41
C GLY A 250 5.30 2.34 15.92
N VAL A 251 4.39 2.88 15.10
CA VAL A 251 4.63 3.27 13.69
C VAL A 251 4.10 4.67 13.39
N TYR A 252 4.55 5.28 12.30
CA TYR A 252 4.16 6.64 11.91
C TYR A 252 3.07 6.61 10.82
N PRO A 253 1.78 6.86 11.14
CA PRO A 253 0.71 6.78 10.13
C PRO A 253 0.90 7.76 8.96
N PHE A 254 1.56 8.89 9.20
CA PHE A 254 1.72 9.97 8.23
C PHE A 254 2.89 9.82 7.25
N GLY A 255 3.90 8.98 7.55
CA GLY A 255 4.96 8.68 6.58
C GLY A 255 4.52 7.66 5.54
N TYR A 256 3.59 6.77 5.88
CA TYR A 256 2.88 5.92 4.92
C TYR A 256 1.94 6.74 4.01
N SER A 257 1.14 7.66 4.57
CA SER A 257 0.29 8.59 3.81
C SER A 257 -0.12 9.79 4.65
N ALA A 258 0.11 11.00 4.15
CA ALA A 258 -0.17 12.24 4.87
C ALA A 258 -1.67 12.58 4.99
N PHE A 259 -2.50 12.14 4.02
CA PHE A 259 -3.93 12.50 4.01
C PHE A 259 -4.92 11.42 3.53
N THR A 260 -4.50 10.22 3.11
CA THR A 260 -5.48 9.19 2.75
C THR A 260 -6.17 8.58 3.98
N GLY A 261 -5.56 8.60 5.18
CA GLY A 261 -6.28 8.30 6.44
C GLY A 261 -7.53 9.16 6.64
N PRO A 262 -7.40 10.50 6.65
CA PRO A 262 -8.53 11.44 6.61
C PRO A 262 -9.56 11.18 5.51
N ALA A 263 -9.12 10.87 4.29
CA ALA A 263 -10.04 10.55 3.20
C ALA A 263 -10.81 9.24 3.45
N ASN A 264 -10.15 8.21 3.99
CA ASN A 264 -10.75 6.92 4.30
C ASN A 264 -11.75 7.02 5.46
N ALA A 265 -11.53 7.90 6.44
CA ALA A 265 -12.51 8.20 7.48
C ALA A 265 -13.79 8.83 6.89
N ILE A 266 -13.64 9.89 6.08
CA ILE A 266 -14.79 10.67 5.55
C ILE A 266 -15.61 9.88 4.50
N PHE A 267 -14.95 9.13 3.61
CA PHE A 267 -15.61 8.50 2.45
C PHE A 267 -15.62 6.96 2.48
N GLY A 268 -14.99 6.35 3.49
CA GLY A 268 -14.69 4.92 3.51
C GLY A 268 -13.60 4.54 2.50
N SER A 269 -12.67 3.65 2.88
CA SER A 269 -11.55 3.24 2.03
C SER A 269 -11.99 2.78 0.62
N ARG A 270 -13.06 2.00 0.54
CA ARG A 270 -13.62 1.53 -0.74
C ARG A 270 -14.17 2.69 -1.59
N GLY A 271 -14.75 3.71 -0.97
CA GLY A 271 -15.26 4.91 -1.64
C GLY A 271 -14.14 5.79 -2.20
N VAL A 272 -13.09 6.05 -1.40
CA VAL A 272 -11.88 6.74 -1.86
C VAL A 272 -11.26 6.02 -3.06
N GLY A 273 -11.14 4.69 -2.99
CA GLY A 273 -10.63 3.86 -4.08
C GLY A 273 -11.46 3.97 -5.35
N ALA A 274 -12.79 3.80 -5.23
CA ALA A 274 -13.73 3.90 -6.34
C ALA A 274 -13.66 5.26 -7.07
N ILE A 275 -13.69 6.37 -6.32
CA ILE A 275 -13.56 7.73 -6.86
C ILE A 275 -12.20 7.89 -7.57
N SER A 276 -11.13 7.42 -6.94
CA SER A 276 -9.77 7.55 -7.48
C SER A 276 -9.57 6.78 -8.79
N VAL A 277 -10.20 5.61 -8.97
CA VAL A 277 -10.16 4.88 -10.24
C VAL A 277 -10.97 5.56 -11.33
N VAL A 278 -12.15 6.11 -11.01
CA VAL A 278 -12.93 6.89 -12.00
C VAL A 278 -12.13 8.10 -12.48
N VAL A 279 -11.52 8.86 -11.55
CA VAL A 279 -10.69 10.03 -11.87
C VAL A 279 -9.44 9.65 -12.67
N SER A 280 -8.66 8.66 -12.22
CA SER A 280 -7.44 8.24 -12.92
C SER A 280 -7.70 7.65 -14.30
N ALA A 281 -8.75 6.84 -14.48
CA ALA A 281 -9.11 6.27 -15.78
C ALA A 281 -9.60 7.35 -16.77
N VAL A 282 -10.40 8.32 -16.30
CA VAL A 282 -10.83 9.48 -17.10
C VAL A 282 -9.64 10.34 -17.50
N ALA A 283 -8.75 10.67 -16.56
CA ALA A 283 -7.53 11.41 -16.82
C ALA A 283 -6.62 10.66 -17.81
N PHE A 284 -6.51 9.34 -17.70
CA PHE A 284 -5.72 8.52 -18.62
C PHE A 284 -6.32 8.48 -20.04
N ALA A 285 -7.63 8.28 -20.19
CA ALA A 285 -8.29 8.33 -21.50
C ALA A 285 -8.17 9.71 -22.16
N TRP A 286 -8.30 10.79 -21.37
CA TRP A 286 -8.09 12.16 -21.82
C TRP A 286 -6.63 12.38 -22.26
N LEU A 287 -5.65 11.98 -21.44
CA LEU A 287 -4.22 12.11 -21.74
C LEU A 287 -3.85 11.37 -23.03
N LEU A 288 -4.36 10.14 -23.22
CA LEU A 288 -4.14 9.36 -24.43
C LEU A 288 -4.73 10.02 -25.69
N ALA A 289 -5.91 10.63 -25.59
CA ALA A 289 -6.49 11.40 -26.69
C ALA A 289 -5.67 12.67 -26.98
N GLN A 290 -5.23 13.38 -25.93
CA GLN A 290 -4.45 14.61 -26.03
C GLN A 290 -3.07 14.38 -26.68
N VAL A 291 -2.37 13.27 -26.36
CA VAL A 291 -1.09 12.93 -27.02
C VAL A 291 -1.27 12.29 -28.41
N GLY A 292 -2.49 12.17 -28.92
CA GLY A 292 -2.76 11.62 -30.25
C GLY A 292 -2.51 10.10 -30.37
N ALA A 293 -2.77 9.35 -29.30
CA ALA A 293 -2.64 7.89 -29.31
C ALA A 293 -3.54 7.25 -30.38
N ARG A 294 -3.17 6.06 -30.85
CA ARG A 294 -3.85 5.37 -31.97
C ARG A 294 -5.16 4.69 -31.57
N ARG A 295 -5.30 4.29 -30.29
CA ARG A 295 -6.47 3.57 -29.74
C ARG A 295 -6.88 4.08 -28.34
N PRO A 296 -7.14 5.40 -28.15
CA PRO A 296 -7.32 5.99 -26.82
C PRO A 296 -8.54 5.42 -26.06
N LEU A 297 -9.65 5.12 -26.75
CA LEU A 297 -10.82 4.51 -26.13
C LEU A 297 -10.52 3.10 -25.59
N THR A 298 -9.95 2.21 -26.40
CA THR A 298 -9.70 0.81 -26.01
C THR A 298 -8.70 0.73 -24.86
N ALA A 299 -7.71 1.61 -24.85
CA ALA A 299 -6.75 1.70 -23.76
C ALA A 299 -7.31 2.38 -22.51
N GLY A 300 -8.18 3.39 -22.64
CA GLY A 300 -8.91 3.98 -21.51
C GLY A 300 -9.80 2.95 -20.81
N VAL A 301 -10.58 2.19 -21.59
CA VAL A 301 -11.37 1.05 -21.10
C VAL A 301 -10.49 0.01 -20.40
N LEU A 302 -9.35 -0.38 -20.98
CA LEU A 302 -8.44 -1.33 -20.35
C LEU A 302 -7.79 -0.75 -19.06
N GLY A 303 -7.50 0.55 -19.02
CA GLY A 303 -7.03 1.25 -17.82
C GLY A 303 -8.08 1.36 -16.71
N ALA A 304 -9.36 1.43 -17.06
CA ALA A 304 -10.46 1.31 -16.09
C ALA A 304 -10.51 -0.10 -15.48
N VAL A 305 -10.31 -1.15 -16.30
CA VAL A 305 -10.25 -2.55 -15.83
C VAL A 305 -9.04 -2.79 -14.93
N THR A 306 -7.83 -2.40 -15.33
CA THR A 306 -6.64 -2.55 -14.47
C THR A 306 -6.72 -1.70 -13.21
N GLY A 307 -7.33 -0.50 -13.29
CA GLY A 307 -7.63 0.34 -12.14
C GLY A 307 -8.55 -0.35 -11.12
N VAL A 308 -9.64 -0.97 -11.54
CA VAL A 308 -10.54 -1.70 -10.63
C VAL A 308 -9.91 -3.00 -10.11
N PHE A 309 -9.07 -3.69 -10.88
CA PHE A 309 -8.25 -4.79 -10.36
C PHE A 309 -7.34 -4.34 -9.21
N ASN A 310 -6.75 -3.15 -9.27
CA ASN A 310 -6.01 -2.59 -8.15
C ASN A 310 -6.89 -2.33 -6.89
N LEU A 311 -8.20 -2.05 -7.06
CA LEU A 311 -9.13 -1.94 -5.92
C LEU A 311 -9.53 -3.31 -5.35
N VAL A 312 -9.63 -4.35 -6.17
CA VAL A 312 -9.89 -5.73 -5.71
C VAL A 312 -8.78 -6.21 -4.77
N SER A 313 -7.52 -5.80 -4.99
CA SER A 313 -6.41 -6.03 -4.04
C SER A 313 -6.36 -5.04 -2.86
N GLY A 314 -7.33 -4.13 -2.72
CA GLY A 314 -7.45 -3.20 -1.58
C GLY A 314 -6.65 -1.89 -1.66
N ARG A 315 -5.95 -1.61 -2.77
CA ARG A 315 -4.85 -0.62 -2.87
C ARG A 315 -5.31 0.84 -2.99
N THR A 316 -5.99 1.34 -1.96
CA THR A 316 -6.68 2.65 -1.96
C THR A 316 -5.72 3.85 -1.96
N THR A 317 -4.74 3.93 -1.06
CA THR A 317 -3.72 5.01 -1.05
C THR A 317 -3.05 5.18 -2.41
N PHE A 318 -2.61 4.06 -2.99
CA PHE A 318 -1.96 4.04 -4.29
C PHE A 318 -2.90 4.49 -5.42
N ALA A 319 -4.18 4.08 -5.42
CA ALA A 319 -5.17 4.57 -6.37
C ALA A 319 -5.35 6.10 -6.28
N MET A 320 -5.43 6.66 -5.07
CA MET A 320 -5.57 8.10 -4.83
C MET A 320 -4.34 8.89 -5.31
N GLY A 321 -3.13 8.38 -5.02
CA GLY A 321 -1.89 8.95 -5.54
C GLY A 321 -1.85 8.92 -7.07
N ILE A 322 -2.19 7.79 -7.70
CA ILE A 322 -2.25 7.66 -9.16
C ILE A 322 -3.28 8.62 -9.78
N ALA A 323 -4.43 8.88 -9.13
CA ALA A 323 -5.39 9.88 -9.61
C ALA A 323 -4.80 11.28 -9.65
N LEU A 324 -4.13 11.72 -8.57
CA LEU A 324 -3.48 13.02 -8.48
C LEU A 324 -2.29 13.14 -9.47
N GLY A 325 -1.47 12.09 -9.59
CA GLY A 325 -0.36 12.03 -10.53
C GLY A 325 -0.81 12.06 -12.00
N MET A 326 -1.90 11.36 -12.32
CA MET A 326 -2.52 11.42 -13.66
C MET A 326 -3.07 12.80 -13.99
N LEU A 327 -3.67 13.50 -13.02
CA LEU A 327 -4.10 14.89 -13.20
C LEU A 327 -2.89 15.84 -13.42
N ALA A 328 -1.77 15.64 -12.71
CA ALA A 328 -0.54 16.40 -12.95
C ALA A 328 -0.04 16.24 -14.40
N LEU A 329 -0.02 15.00 -14.92
CA LEU A 329 0.34 14.71 -16.31
C LEU A 329 -0.67 15.33 -17.31
N CYS A 330 -1.95 15.39 -16.97
CA CYS A 330 -2.96 16.05 -17.80
C CYS A 330 -2.71 17.56 -17.91
N VAL A 331 -2.32 18.24 -16.83
CA VAL A 331 -1.97 19.68 -16.86
C VAL A 331 -0.76 19.94 -17.77
N ILE A 332 0.26 19.07 -17.73
CA ILE A 332 1.43 19.15 -18.61
C ILE A 332 1.08 18.84 -20.09
N ALA A 333 0.14 17.94 -20.36
CA ALA A 333 -0.31 17.68 -21.73
C ALA A 333 -1.27 18.76 -22.27
N ALA A 334 -2.05 19.41 -21.40
CA ALA A 334 -2.96 20.51 -21.75
C ALA A 334 -2.22 21.77 -22.21
N SER A 335 -1.00 21.99 -21.72
CA SER A 335 -0.15 23.14 -22.11
C SER A 335 0.66 22.88 -23.38
N ALA A 336 1.23 21.68 -23.54
CA ALA A 336 2.10 21.33 -24.67
C ALA A 336 1.49 21.63 -26.06
N HIS A 337 0.18 21.46 -26.24
CA HIS A 337 -0.54 21.76 -27.49
C HIS A 337 -0.68 23.25 -27.83
N ARG A 338 -0.58 24.15 -26.84
CA ARG A 338 -0.82 25.59 -27.05
C ARG A 338 0.38 26.35 -27.60
N TYR A 339 1.56 25.73 -27.68
CA TYR A 339 2.80 26.41 -28.05
C TYR A 339 3.13 26.30 -29.54
N ARG A 340 2.77 27.33 -30.33
CA ARG A 340 3.40 27.59 -31.64
C ARG A 340 4.68 28.41 -31.43
N ALA A 341 5.84 27.78 -31.60
CA ALA A 341 7.11 28.49 -31.65
C ALA A 341 7.19 29.40 -32.90
N PRO A 342 7.52 30.71 -32.76
CA PRO A 342 7.96 31.51 -33.89
C PRO A 342 9.31 31.01 -34.37
N TYR A 343 9.40 30.54 -35.61
CA TYR A 343 10.68 30.14 -36.21
C TYR A 343 11.53 31.40 -36.51
N GLY A 344 12.54 31.68 -35.68
CA GLY A 344 13.44 32.81 -35.91
C GLY A 344 14.65 32.88 -34.97
N THR A 345 15.84 33.04 -35.56
CA THR A 345 17.15 33.31 -34.94
C THR A 345 17.79 32.17 -34.11
N ALA A 346 19.04 31.83 -34.44
CA ALA A 346 19.76 30.68 -33.88
C ALA A 346 20.43 30.92 -32.51
N GLY A 347 20.19 32.07 -31.85
CA GLY A 347 20.88 32.46 -30.62
C GLY A 347 20.31 31.91 -29.31
N HIS A 348 19.17 31.22 -29.35
CA HIS A 348 18.35 30.98 -28.15
C HIS A 348 18.14 29.50 -27.76
N TRP A 349 18.97 28.56 -28.21
CA TRP A 349 18.77 27.13 -27.88
C TRP A 349 18.75 26.85 -26.36
N ILE A 350 19.62 27.49 -25.56
CA ILE A 350 19.60 27.39 -24.10
C ILE A 350 18.30 27.97 -23.50
N ARG A 351 17.84 29.13 -23.99
CA ARG A 351 16.56 29.71 -23.56
C ARG A 351 15.38 28.83 -23.96
N GLY A 352 15.41 28.22 -25.14
CA GLY A 352 14.42 27.26 -25.62
C GLY A 352 14.36 26.00 -24.76
N LEU A 353 15.51 25.56 -24.22
CA LEU A 353 15.59 24.42 -23.30
C LEU A 353 14.78 24.64 -22.02
N PHE A 354 14.78 25.86 -21.48
CA PHE A 354 14.01 26.25 -20.29
C PHE A 354 12.67 26.94 -20.61
N SER A 355 12.33 27.09 -21.90
CA SER A 355 11.06 27.69 -22.33
C SER A 355 9.91 26.71 -22.15
N SER A 356 9.34 26.74 -20.95
CA SER A 356 8.10 26.04 -20.63
C SER A 356 7.02 26.30 -21.68
N ARG A 357 6.33 25.24 -22.11
CA ARG A 357 5.12 25.36 -22.94
C ARG A 357 3.88 25.70 -22.11
N ALA A 358 3.99 25.52 -20.78
CA ALA A 358 2.96 25.81 -19.78
C ALA A 358 3.12 27.20 -19.17
N THR A 359 2.01 27.77 -18.72
CA THR A 359 2.02 28.97 -17.88
C THR A 359 2.64 28.67 -16.50
N TRP A 360 3.06 29.71 -15.77
CA TRP A 360 3.58 29.55 -14.41
C TRP A 360 2.57 28.90 -13.47
N TRP A 361 1.27 29.20 -13.60
CA TRP A 361 0.22 28.60 -12.76
C TRP A 361 -0.08 27.14 -13.13
N GLU A 362 0.08 26.76 -14.41
CA GLU A 362 -0.02 25.36 -14.84
C GLU A 362 1.16 24.53 -14.30
N LEU A 363 2.37 25.10 -14.28
CA LEU A 363 3.52 24.47 -13.63
C LEU A 363 3.30 24.33 -12.11
N LEU A 364 2.84 25.38 -11.42
CA LEU A 364 2.55 25.28 -9.98
C LEU A 364 1.46 24.24 -9.69
N LEU A 365 0.40 24.18 -10.50
CA LEU A 365 -0.66 23.18 -10.35
C LEU A 365 -0.15 21.76 -10.60
N ALA A 366 0.67 21.53 -11.64
CA ALA A 366 1.28 20.24 -11.91
C ALA A 366 2.26 19.80 -10.80
N GLY A 367 3.08 20.73 -10.30
CA GLY A 367 3.98 20.48 -9.17
C GLY A 367 3.23 20.20 -7.86
N ALA A 368 2.15 20.93 -7.57
CA ALA A 368 1.29 20.70 -6.41
C ALA A 368 0.54 19.36 -6.50
N LEU A 369 0.06 18.98 -7.68
CA LEU A 369 -0.57 17.66 -7.91
C LEU A 369 0.46 16.51 -7.83
N ALA A 370 1.71 16.74 -8.25
CA ALA A 370 2.81 15.78 -8.05
C ALA A 370 3.18 15.62 -6.57
N ALA A 371 3.26 16.73 -5.82
CA ALA A 371 3.46 16.71 -4.37
C ALA A 371 2.30 16.00 -3.64
N ALA A 372 1.06 16.30 -4.02
CA ALA A 372 -0.14 15.64 -3.49
C ALA A 372 -0.20 14.15 -3.85
N SER A 373 0.30 13.76 -5.03
CA SER A 373 0.44 12.34 -5.41
C SER A 373 1.36 11.59 -4.44
N THR A 374 2.53 12.14 -4.13
CA THR A 374 3.45 11.56 -3.12
C THR A 374 2.82 11.54 -1.72
N ALA A 375 2.17 12.63 -1.32
CA ALA A 375 1.55 12.76 0.00
C ALA A 375 0.32 11.84 0.20
N ALA A 376 -0.37 11.46 -0.88
CA ALA A 376 -1.38 10.39 -0.85
C ALA A 376 -0.73 9.00 -0.82
N SER A 377 0.30 8.77 -1.65
CA SER A 377 1.07 7.53 -1.67
C SER A 377 2.51 7.76 -2.18
N PRO A 378 3.55 7.50 -1.37
CA PRO A 378 4.94 7.65 -1.77
C PRO A 378 5.30 6.89 -3.06
N VAL A 379 4.74 5.68 -3.25
CA VAL A 379 4.96 4.87 -4.47
C VAL A 379 4.35 5.51 -5.71
N ALA A 380 3.18 6.14 -5.61
CA ALA A 380 2.59 6.89 -6.74
C ALA A 380 3.42 8.15 -7.03
N GLY A 381 3.87 8.86 -5.99
CA GLY A 381 4.82 9.97 -6.09
C GLY A 381 6.10 9.61 -6.83
N LEU A 382 6.72 8.47 -6.47
CA LEU A 382 7.90 7.93 -7.16
C LEU A 382 7.64 7.72 -8.66
N PHE A 383 6.47 7.21 -9.05
CA PHE A 383 6.11 7.05 -10.46
C PHE A 383 5.84 8.38 -11.18
N VAL A 384 5.32 9.40 -10.49
CA VAL A 384 5.22 10.77 -11.05
C VAL A 384 6.62 11.38 -11.23
N GLY A 385 7.52 11.19 -10.27
CA GLY A 385 8.92 11.58 -10.38
C GLY A 385 9.66 10.88 -11.54
N LEU A 386 9.38 9.58 -11.75
CA LEU A 386 9.87 8.79 -12.87
C LEU A 386 9.37 9.33 -14.22
N CYS A 387 8.10 9.71 -14.31
CA CYS A 387 7.54 10.40 -15.48
C CYS A 387 8.20 11.78 -15.68
N GLY A 388 8.47 12.53 -14.61
CA GLY A 388 9.22 13.79 -14.64
C GLY A 388 10.63 13.62 -15.20
N ALA A 389 11.38 12.63 -14.71
CA ALA A 389 12.71 12.27 -15.22
C ALA A 389 12.68 11.84 -16.70
N ALA A 390 11.67 11.07 -17.12
CA ALA A 390 11.50 10.65 -18.50
C ALA A 390 11.12 11.82 -19.44
N LEU A 391 10.33 12.79 -18.96
CA LEU A 391 10.02 14.03 -19.68
C LEU A 391 11.27 14.91 -19.83
N LEU A 392 12.01 15.10 -18.74
CA LEU A 392 13.30 15.81 -18.70
C LEU A 392 14.29 15.23 -19.73
N LEU A 393 14.51 13.92 -19.71
CA LEU A 393 15.39 13.20 -20.65
C LEU A 393 14.85 13.18 -22.10
N SER A 394 13.56 13.46 -22.32
CA SER A 394 12.98 13.66 -23.65
C SER A 394 13.04 15.11 -24.16
N GLY A 395 13.61 16.04 -23.38
CA GLY A 395 13.73 17.46 -23.74
C GLY A 395 12.57 18.36 -23.29
N MET A 396 11.66 17.86 -22.44
CA MET A 396 10.67 18.68 -21.72
C MET A 396 11.22 19.02 -20.33
N VAL A 397 12.26 19.86 -20.31
CA VAL A 397 13.11 20.11 -19.12
C VAL A 397 12.32 20.75 -17.99
N THR A 398 11.66 21.89 -18.24
CA THR A 398 10.93 22.62 -17.19
C THR A 398 9.74 21.82 -16.68
N GLU A 399 8.98 21.18 -17.56
CA GLU A 399 7.83 20.35 -17.21
C GLU A 399 8.27 19.09 -16.43
N GLY A 400 9.36 18.44 -16.83
CA GLY A 400 9.93 17.27 -16.15
C GLY A 400 10.53 17.59 -14.78
N LEU A 401 11.26 18.72 -14.66
CA LEU A 401 11.78 19.21 -13.38
C LEU A 401 10.65 19.55 -12.41
N VAL A 402 9.57 20.19 -12.86
CA VAL A 402 8.44 20.57 -11.99
C VAL A 402 7.74 19.34 -11.40
N LEU A 403 7.53 18.28 -12.18
CA LEU A 403 6.98 17.02 -11.68
C LEU A 403 7.96 16.30 -10.73
N GLY A 404 9.25 16.23 -11.09
CA GLY A 404 10.28 15.58 -10.28
C GLY A 404 10.53 16.27 -8.93
N ILE A 405 10.61 17.61 -8.94
CA ILE A 405 10.80 18.42 -7.73
C ILE A 405 9.54 18.41 -6.87
N GLY A 406 8.33 18.53 -7.47
CA GLY A 406 7.07 18.44 -6.72
C GLY A 406 6.92 17.10 -6.00
N ALA A 407 7.13 15.99 -6.71
CA ALA A 407 7.09 14.66 -6.11
C ALA A 407 8.21 14.44 -5.06
N GLY A 408 9.43 14.92 -5.34
CA GLY A 408 10.61 14.74 -4.49
C GLY A 408 10.60 15.56 -3.20
N ILE A 409 10.12 16.81 -3.22
CA ILE A 409 9.97 17.63 -2.00
C ILE A 409 8.95 16.98 -1.05
N ALA A 410 7.84 16.46 -1.58
CA ALA A 410 6.88 15.73 -0.76
C ALA A 410 7.43 14.39 -0.24
N MET A 411 8.34 13.73 -0.97
CA MET A 411 9.03 12.51 -0.51
C MET A 411 10.04 12.80 0.61
N ALA A 412 10.63 13.99 0.68
CA ALA A 412 11.56 14.35 1.74
C ALA A 412 10.91 14.34 3.14
N VAL A 413 9.58 14.51 3.23
CA VAL A 413 8.85 14.52 4.51
C VAL A 413 8.86 13.13 5.19
N PRO A 414 8.33 12.03 4.61
CA PRO A 414 8.43 10.70 5.22
C PRO A 414 9.88 10.29 5.51
N THR A 415 10.79 10.51 4.55
CA THR A 415 12.20 10.08 4.66
C THR A 415 12.99 10.79 5.75
N PHE A 416 12.80 12.10 5.98
CA PHE A 416 13.64 12.87 6.92
C PHE A 416 12.90 13.42 8.16
N VAL A 417 11.56 13.41 8.19
CA VAL A 417 10.79 13.86 9.37
C VAL A 417 10.35 12.67 10.21
N PHE A 418 9.80 11.63 9.56
CA PHE A 418 9.39 10.40 10.23
C PHE A 418 10.50 9.34 10.27
N HIS A 419 11.45 9.38 9.32
CA HIS A 419 12.48 8.35 9.15
C HIS A 419 11.87 6.96 8.86
N ASP A 420 10.74 6.94 8.14
CA ASP A 420 10.11 5.68 7.71
C ASP A 420 10.93 4.98 6.63
N GLY A 421 10.96 3.65 6.72
CA GLY A 421 11.80 2.79 5.90
C GLY A 421 11.40 1.33 6.04
N GLY A 422 12.40 0.45 6.18
CA GLY A 422 12.23 -1.00 6.15
C GLY A 422 12.27 -1.59 4.74
N VAL A 423 11.96 -2.88 4.62
CA VAL A 423 12.31 -3.71 3.45
C VAL A 423 11.06 -4.37 2.85
N GLN A 424 10.66 -3.96 1.64
CA GLN A 424 9.57 -4.63 0.92
C GLN A 424 10.11 -5.88 0.19
N PRO A 425 9.65 -7.10 0.49
CA PRO A 425 10.07 -8.29 -0.23
C PRO A 425 9.76 -8.21 -1.73
N PHE A 426 10.65 -8.75 -2.57
CA PHE A 426 10.49 -8.73 -4.02
C PHE A 426 10.99 -10.06 -4.60
N SER A 427 10.08 -10.91 -5.09
CA SER A 427 10.48 -12.19 -5.69
C SER A 427 11.13 -11.99 -7.05
N GLU A 428 12.14 -12.83 -7.36
CA GLU A 428 12.87 -12.81 -8.63
C GLU A 428 11.93 -12.98 -9.83
N GLU A 429 10.88 -13.81 -9.70
CA GLU A 429 9.83 -13.97 -10.70
C GLU A 429 9.06 -12.66 -10.94
N SER A 430 8.63 -11.98 -9.88
CA SER A 430 7.93 -10.68 -10.00
C SER A 430 8.81 -9.63 -10.67
N MET A 431 10.11 -9.64 -10.37
CA MET A 431 11.11 -8.77 -11.02
C MET A 431 11.24 -9.12 -12.51
N LYS A 432 11.40 -10.40 -12.86
CA LYS A 432 11.46 -10.88 -14.26
C LYS A 432 10.22 -10.47 -15.07
N VAL A 433 9.02 -10.67 -14.52
CA VAL A 433 7.74 -10.27 -15.13
C VAL A 433 7.68 -8.75 -15.33
N CYS A 434 8.02 -7.96 -14.31
CA CYS A 434 8.00 -6.51 -14.39
C CYS A 434 8.99 -5.98 -15.45
N VAL A 435 10.22 -6.49 -15.46
CA VAL A 435 11.23 -6.14 -16.46
C VAL A 435 10.76 -6.53 -17.86
N ALA A 436 10.21 -7.74 -18.06
CA ALA A 436 9.68 -8.17 -19.35
C ALA A 436 8.53 -7.29 -19.85
N ALA A 437 7.57 -6.93 -18.98
CA ALA A 437 6.46 -6.04 -19.32
C ALA A 437 6.95 -4.63 -19.69
N CYS A 438 7.91 -4.08 -18.93
CA CYS A 438 8.53 -2.79 -19.26
C CYS A 438 9.31 -2.83 -20.58
N LEU A 439 10.08 -3.91 -20.84
CA LEU A 439 10.78 -4.08 -22.11
C LEU A 439 9.81 -4.27 -23.30
N ALA A 440 8.65 -4.91 -23.09
CA ALA A 440 7.60 -4.98 -24.11
C ALA A 440 7.07 -3.58 -24.47
N VAL A 441 6.86 -2.69 -23.50
CA VAL A 441 6.54 -1.27 -23.76
C VAL A 441 7.67 -0.59 -24.54
N VAL A 442 8.93 -0.78 -24.14
CA VAL A 442 10.10 -0.23 -24.86
C VAL A 442 10.18 -0.75 -26.30
N LEU A 443 9.87 -2.00 -26.58
CA LEU A 443 9.95 -2.56 -27.93
C LEU A 443 8.77 -2.13 -28.81
N LEU A 444 7.54 -2.20 -28.28
CA LEU A 444 6.31 -2.09 -29.06
C LEU A 444 5.74 -0.66 -29.20
N VAL A 445 6.20 0.30 -28.39
CA VAL A 445 5.87 1.72 -28.55
C VAL A 445 6.81 2.37 -29.58
N PRO A 446 6.33 3.04 -30.64
CA PRO A 446 7.19 3.66 -31.65
C PRO A 446 8.05 4.81 -31.10
N ARG A 447 9.28 4.98 -31.62
CA ARG A 447 10.23 6.01 -31.15
C ARG A 447 9.80 7.44 -31.45
N ARG A 448 9.20 7.74 -32.62
CA ARG A 448 8.71 9.09 -32.95
C ARG A 448 7.44 9.39 -32.16
N GLY A 449 7.38 10.56 -31.52
CA GLY A 449 6.24 11.04 -30.73
C GLY A 449 6.21 10.57 -29.27
N TYR A 450 6.76 9.40 -28.96
CA TYR A 450 6.56 8.73 -27.67
C TYR A 450 7.88 8.39 -26.94
N GLN A 451 8.89 9.25 -27.08
CA GLN A 451 10.20 9.05 -26.46
C GLN A 451 10.11 8.98 -24.92
N ALA A 452 9.39 9.91 -24.28
CA ALA A 452 9.18 9.91 -22.83
C ALA A 452 8.59 8.59 -22.31
N VAL A 453 7.60 8.01 -22.99
CA VAL A 453 7.01 6.71 -22.62
C VAL A 453 8.04 5.58 -22.68
N ARG A 454 8.88 5.55 -23.71
CA ARG A 454 9.96 4.55 -23.84
C ARG A 454 11.07 4.76 -22.80
N ILE A 455 11.39 5.99 -22.45
CA ILE A 455 12.38 6.31 -21.41
C ILE A 455 11.83 5.91 -20.04
N ALA A 456 10.59 6.27 -19.72
CA ALA A 456 9.93 5.86 -18.47
C ALA A 456 9.90 4.34 -18.33
N ALA A 457 9.55 3.60 -19.39
CA ALA A 457 9.56 2.14 -19.38
C ALA A 457 10.97 1.54 -19.22
N LEU A 458 12.00 2.11 -19.85
CA LEU A 458 13.39 1.67 -19.65
C LEU A 458 13.89 1.94 -18.23
N LEU A 459 13.61 3.14 -17.69
CA LEU A 459 13.91 3.48 -16.30
C LEU A 459 13.12 2.62 -15.31
N SER A 460 11.88 2.21 -15.65
CA SER A 460 11.10 1.26 -14.86
C SER A 460 11.74 -0.13 -14.82
N ALA A 461 12.27 -0.62 -15.95
CA ALA A 461 12.97 -1.90 -16.02
C ALA A 461 14.29 -1.88 -15.22
N VAL A 462 15.10 -0.83 -15.38
CA VAL A 462 16.34 -0.65 -14.60
C VAL A 462 16.04 -0.46 -13.12
N GLY A 463 15.03 0.35 -12.78
CA GLY A 463 14.57 0.58 -11.42
C GLY A 463 14.10 -0.71 -10.75
N ALA A 464 13.30 -1.53 -11.43
CA ALA A 464 12.85 -2.83 -10.92
C ALA A 464 14.00 -3.82 -10.69
N ALA A 465 15.02 -3.84 -11.55
CA ALA A 465 16.21 -4.65 -11.34
C ALA A 465 17.02 -4.16 -10.12
N LEU A 466 17.29 -2.86 -10.00
CA LEU A 466 18.01 -2.30 -8.85
C LEU A 466 17.25 -2.53 -7.54
N THR A 467 15.93 -2.28 -7.55
CA THR A 467 15.01 -2.46 -6.41
C THR A 467 14.89 -3.93 -5.94
N TYR A 468 15.36 -4.90 -6.73
CA TYR A 468 15.47 -6.31 -6.36
C TYR A 468 16.83 -6.67 -5.75
N TYR A 469 17.92 -6.02 -6.18
CA TYR A 469 19.29 -6.31 -5.71
C TYR A 469 19.75 -5.45 -4.51
N THR A 470 18.88 -4.61 -3.94
CA THR A 470 19.17 -3.78 -2.76
C THR A 470 17.97 -3.74 -1.84
N ASP A 471 18.16 -3.89 -0.53
CA ASP A 471 17.07 -3.78 0.45
C ASP A 471 16.52 -2.35 0.52
N ASN A 472 15.20 -2.20 0.37
CA ASN A 472 14.54 -0.89 0.27
C ASN A 472 13.01 -0.99 0.51
N PRO A 473 12.33 0.12 0.90
CA PRO A 473 10.89 0.11 1.18
C PRO A 473 9.98 0.11 -0.06
N VAL A 474 10.53 0.21 -1.28
CA VAL A 474 9.76 0.12 -2.52
C VAL A 474 9.54 -1.35 -2.89
N GLY A 475 10.62 -2.13 -3.05
CA GLY A 475 10.59 -3.56 -3.41
C GLY A 475 9.57 -3.90 -4.49
N SER A 476 8.77 -4.95 -4.26
CA SER A 476 7.68 -5.37 -5.17
C SER A 476 6.62 -4.31 -5.47
N ASN A 477 6.53 -3.19 -4.74
CA ASN A 477 5.62 -2.11 -5.09
C ASN A 477 5.99 -1.43 -6.43
N VAL A 478 7.24 -1.56 -6.91
CA VAL A 478 7.64 -1.08 -8.25
C VAL A 478 6.83 -1.72 -9.39
N VAL A 479 6.37 -2.97 -9.19
CA VAL A 479 5.61 -3.76 -10.15
C VAL A 479 4.21 -3.17 -10.41
N ARG A 480 3.67 -2.38 -9.46
CA ARG A 480 2.34 -1.75 -9.57
C ARG A 480 2.21 -0.88 -10.85
N LEU A 481 3.30 -0.24 -11.30
CA LEU A 481 3.29 0.60 -12.52
C LEU A 481 3.13 -0.22 -13.81
N SER A 482 3.87 -1.33 -13.94
CA SER A 482 3.82 -2.18 -15.13
C SER A 482 2.50 -2.95 -15.21
N MET A 483 2.00 -3.47 -14.08
CA MET A 483 0.68 -4.11 -14.00
C MET A 483 -0.46 -3.19 -14.46
N LEU A 484 -0.48 -1.93 -14.00
CA LEU A 484 -1.56 -0.99 -14.36
C LEU A 484 -1.49 -0.54 -15.82
N PHE A 485 -0.29 -0.19 -16.32
CA PHE A 485 -0.16 0.61 -17.54
C PHE A 485 0.49 -0.08 -18.73
N ALA A 486 1.24 -1.17 -18.58
CA ALA A 486 1.98 -1.76 -19.71
C ALA A 486 1.05 -2.21 -20.85
N ALA A 487 0.01 -2.98 -20.55
CA ALA A 487 -0.97 -3.42 -21.55
C ALA A 487 -1.80 -2.24 -22.13
N PRO A 488 -2.40 -1.32 -21.33
CA PRO A 488 -3.05 -0.12 -21.88
C PRO A 488 -2.17 0.74 -22.78
N VAL A 489 -0.90 0.99 -22.42
CA VAL A 489 0.03 1.79 -23.22
C VAL A 489 0.40 1.10 -24.53
N VAL A 490 0.63 -0.22 -24.52
CA VAL A 490 0.86 -0.99 -25.75
C VAL A 490 -0.39 -0.97 -26.65
N VAL A 491 -1.59 -1.14 -26.11
CA VAL A 491 -2.85 -1.01 -26.87
C VAL A 491 -3.00 0.39 -27.49
N ALA A 492 -2.78 1.44 -26.69
CA ALA A 492 -2.97 2.82 -27.08
C ALA A 492 -2.09 3.24 -28.26
N ILE A 493 -0.79 2.90 -28.21
CA ILE A 493 0.23 3.52 -29.08
C ILE A 493 0.75 2.54 -30.14
N SER A 494 0.80 1.24 -29.86
CA SER A 494 1.57 0.30 -30.69
C SER A 494 1.07 0.18 -32.13
N THR A 495 2.02 0.00 -33.05
CA THR A 495 1.80 -0.07 -34.50
C THR A 495 1.37 -1.46 -34.98
N LEU A 496 1.29 -2.46 -34.10
CA LEU A 496 0.86 -3.82 -34.43
C LEU A 496 -0.56 -3.87 -35.01
N ASP A 497 -0.82 -4.90 -35.80
CA ASP A 497 -2.18 -5.25 -36.23
C ASP A 497 -3.02 -5.74 -35.04
N ARG A 498 -4.34 -5.92 -35.25
CA ARG A 498 -5.27 -6.27 -34.17
C ARG A 498 -5.07 -7.68 -33.61
N ARG A 499 -4.61 -8.66 -34.40
CA ARG A 499 -4.41 -10.05 -33.96
C ARG A 499 -3.13 -10.18 -33.15
N LEU A 500 -2.00 -9.65 -33.65
CA LEU A 500 -0.75 -9.72 -32.91
C LEU A 500 -0.80 -8.86 -31.63
N LEU A 501 -1.48 -7.70 -31.66
CA LEU A 501 -1.75 -6.94 -30.44
C LEU A 501 -2.59 -7.73 -29.42
N ALA A 502 -3.65 -8.43 -29.85
CA ALA A 502 -4.46 -9.22 -28.95
C ALA A 502 -3.65 -10.37 -28.30
N GLY A 503 -2.80 -11.06 -29.07
CA GLY A 503 -1.90 -12.08 -28.55
C GLY A 503 -0.87 -11.52 -27.55
N VAL A 504 -0.27 -10.36 -27.85
CA VAL A 504 0.65 -9.67 -26.92
C VAL A 504 -0.07 -9.25 -25.63
N VAL A 505 -1.27 -8.71 -25.71
CA VAL A 505 -2.04 -8.30 -24.52
C VAL A 505 -2.45 -9.52 -23.69
N ALA A 506 -2.89 -10.61 -24.33
CA ALA A 506 -3.17 -11.87 -23.64
C ALA A 506 -1.93 -12.42 -22.91
N LEU A 507 -0.76 -12.39 -23.55
CA LEU A 507 0.51 -12.80 -22.93
C LEU A 507 0.91 -11.88 -21.76
N LEU A 508 0.82 -10.55 -21.94
CA LEU A 508 1.11 -9.57 -20.88
C LEU A 508 0.17 -9.73 -19.68
N CYS A 509 -1.09 -10.09 -19.88
CA CYS A 509 -2.05 -10.33 -18.81
C CYS A 509 -1.88 -11.72 -18.15
N TRP A 510 -1.65 -12.78 -18.93
CA TRP A 510 -1.42 -14.14 -18.39
C TRP A 510 -0.14 -14.20 -17.55
N TRP A 511 0.94 -13.56 -17.99
CA TRP A 511 2.22 -13.60 -17.27
C TRP A 511 2.25 -12.71 -16.01
N GLN A 512 1.17 -12.03 -15.63
CA GLN A 512 1.09 -11.40 -14.31
C GLN A 512 0.82 -12.44 -13.22
N PRO A 513 1.39 -12.29 -12.00
CA PRO A 513 0.98 -13.09 -10.85
C PRO A 513 -0.55 -13.02 -10.65
N PRO A 514 -1.23 -14.15 -10.36
CA PRO A 514 -2.69 -14.26 -10.38
C PRO A 514 -3.41 -13.63 -9.17
N LEU A 515 -2.91 -12.48 -8.70
CA LEU A 515 -3.36 -11.76 -7.51
C LEU A 515 -4.88 -11.59 -7.47
N ILE A 516 -5.50 -11.16 -8.58
CA ILE A 516 -6.95 -10.91 -8.65
C ILE A 516 -7.76 -12.20 -8.51
N GLY A 517 -7.27 -13.33 -9.03
CA GLY A 517 -7.88 -14.64 -8.79
C GLY A 517 -7.74 -15.06 -7.33
N GLY A 518 -6.57 -14.82 -6.74
CA GLY A 518 -6.31 -15.06 -5.33
C GLY A 518 -7.14 -14.19 -4.38
N ASP A 519 -7.38 -12.92 -4.71
CA ASP A 519 -8.15 -11.97 -3.91
C ASP A 519 -9.66 -12.25 -4.00
N LEU A 520 -10.17 -12.55 -5.21
CA LEU A 520 -11.58 -12.89 -5.41
C LEU A 520 -11.95 -14.26 -4.83
N ALA A 521 -11.02 -15.23 -4.79
CA ALA A 521 -11.25 -16.55 -4.19
C ALA A 521 -11.49 -16.51 -2.66
N TYR A 522 -11.12 -15.41 -1.99
CA TYR A 522 -11.35 -15.19 -0.55
C TYR A 522 -12.25 -13.97 -0.29
N ALA A 523 -12.92 -13.43 -1.31
CA ALA A 523 -13.85 -12.32 -1.18
C ALA A 523 -15.05 -12.72 -0.30
N GLY A 524 -15.22 -12.05 0.85
CA GLY A 524 -16.27 -12.36 1.83
C GLY A 524 -15.94 -13.50 2.78
N ALA A 525 -14.66 -13.86 2.93
CA ALA A 525 -14.18 -14.74 4.00
C ALA A 525 -14.67 -14.26 5.39
N ARG A 526 -14.88 -15.18 6.34
CA ARG A 526 -15.38 -14.86 7.69
C ARG A 526 -14.41 -13.94 8.43
N GLU A 527 -13.14 -14.18 8.19
CA GLU A 527 -11.95 -13.45 8.63
C GLU A 527 -11.96 -11.98 8.18
N ALA A 528 -12.71 -11.60 7.13
CA ALA A 528 -12.89 -10.21 6.76
C ALA A 528 -13.96 -9.47 7.60
N THR A 529 -14.46 -10.07 8.68
CA THR A 529 -15.54 -9.50 9.51
C THR A 529 -15.16 -9.40 10.98
N ARG A 530 -15.52 -8.29 11.64
CA ARG A 530 -15.23 -8.09 13.09
C ARG A 530 -15.79 -9.21 13.96
N LEU A 531 -16.90 -9.84 13.57
CA LEU A 531 -17.55 -10.93 14.31
C LEU A 531 -16.64 -12.16 14.51
N TYR A 532 -15.73 -12.45 13.58
CA TYR A 532 -14.75 -13.54 13.71
C TYR A 532 -13.74 -13.30 14.85
N TYR A 533 -13.44 -12.03 15.14
CA TYR A 533 -12.49 -11.62 16.18
C TYR A 533 -13.14 -11.39 17.55
N GLN A 534 -14.47 -11.16 17.62
CA GLN A 534 -15.15 -10.85 18.88
C GLN A 534 -14.90 -11.87 20.03
N PRO A 535 -14.84 -13.20 19.79
CA PRO A 535 -14.52 -14.14 20.87
C PRO A 535 -13.11 -13.95 21.44
N LEU A 536 -12.11 -13.68 20.59
CA LEU A 536 -10.74 -13.38 21.01
C LEU A 536 -10.67 -12.04 21.75
N ILE A 537 -11.29 -11.00 21.20
CA ILE A 537 -11.35 -9.65 21.78
C ILE A 537 -11.89 -9.70 23.21
N ALA A 538 -13.07 -10.31 23.41
CA ALA A 538 -13.68 -10.41 24.74
C ALA A 538 -12.82 -11.19 25.75
N GLN A 539 -12.04 -12.17 25.29
CA GLN A 539 -11.10 -12.93 26.14
C GLN A 539 -9.86 -12.12 26.52
N LEU A 540 -9.41 -11.20 25.66
CA LEU A 540 -8.30 -10.30 25.93
C LEU A 540 -8.74 -9.14 26.84
N GLU A 541 -9.92 -8.57 26.61
CA GLU A 541 -10.55 -7.57 27.49
C GLU A 541 -10.76 -8.12 28.90
N HIS A 542 -11.30 -9.34 29.04
CA HIS A 542 -11.51 -9.99 30.34
C HIS A 542 -10.22 -10.26 31.12
N ARG A 543 -9.06 -10.34 30.43
CA ARG A 543 -7.72 -10.50 31.02
C ARG A 543 -6.97 -9.17 31.16
N GLY A 544 -7.63 -8.03 30.90
CA GLY A 544 -7.01 -6.72 30.82
C GLY A 544 -6.40 -6.22 32.16
N PRO A 545 -5.30 -5.45 32.12
CA PRO A 545 -4.54 -5.04 30.93
C PRO A 545 -3.55 -6.12 30.48
N VAL A 546 -3.72 -6.64 29.25
CA VAL A 546 -2.90 -7.74 28.72
C VAL A 546 -1.51 -7.33 28.23
N GLY A 547 -1.21 -6.03 28.11
CA GLY A 547 0.02 -5.56 27.49
C GLY A 547 -0.02 -5.68 25.96
N ARG A 548 0.89 -6.49 25.42
CA ARG A 548 1.02 -6.74 23.98
C ARG A 548 0.71 -8.20 23.65
N VAL A 549 0.01 -8.42 22.54
CA VAL A 549 -0.41 -9.74 22.06
C VAL A 549 0.25 -10.00 20.71
N GLU A 550 0.75 -11.19 20.44
CA GLU A 550 1.03 -11.60 19.06
C GLU A 550 -0.20 -12.30 18.49
N VAL A 551 -0.58 -11.96 17.27
CA VAL A 551 -1.68 -12.63 16.56
C VAL A 551 -1.10 -13.16 15.27
N VAL A 552 -1.04 -14.48 15.12
CA VAL A 552 -0.42 -15.12 13.96
C VAL A 552 -1.14 -14.65 12.68
N PRO A 553 -0.44 -14.01 11.73
CA PRO A 553 -1.06 -13.15 10.74
C PRO A 553 -1.95 -13.92 9.77
N LEU A 554 -3.18 -13.45 9.60
CA LEU A 554 -4.14 -14.05 8.67
C LEU A 554 -3.89 -13.51 7.26
N ARG A 555 -4.31 -14.28 6.25
CA ARG A 555 -4.04 -14.01 4.82
C ARG A 555 -4.30 -12.56 4.39
N ASP A 556 -5.37 -11.94 4.91
CA ASP A 556 -5.77 -10.57 4.57
C ASP A 556 -5.68 -9.57 5.76
N HIS A 557 -4.97 -9.96 6.83
CA HIS A 557 -4.50 -9.09 7.93
C HIS A 557 -5.58 -8.31 8.70
N TRP A 558 -6.82 -8.79 8.76
CA TRP A 558 -7.95 -8.11 9.41
C TRP A 558 -7.87 -8.05 10.94
N GLU A 559 -7.04 -8.88 11.57
CA GLU A 559 -6.62 -8.76 12.98
C GLU A 559 -5.94 -7.41 13.24
N SER A 560 -5.17 -6.92 12.26
CA SER A 560 -4.52 -5.60 12.30
C SER A 560 -5.51 -4.45 12.26
N THR A 561 -6.77 -4.71 11.85
CA THR A 561 -7.89 -3.81 12.11
C THR A 561 -8.49 -4.15 13.48
N TYR A 562 -9.17 -5.30 13.57
CA TYR A 562 -10.20 -5.51 14.59
C TYR A 562 -9.69 -5.90 15.98
N VAL A 563 -8.54 -6.56 16.09
CA VAL A 563 -7.90 -6.87 17.39
C VAL A 563 -7.04 -5.67 17.83
N ALA A 564 -6.32 -5.09 16.88
CA ALA A 564 -5.43 -3.95 17.09
C ALA A 564 -6.16 -2.69 17.58
N ASP A 565 -7.42 -2.47 17.16
CA ASP A 565 -8.30 -1.41 17.66
C ASP A 565 -8.63 -1.55 19.17
N VAL A 566 -8.38 -2.72 19.80
CA VAL A 566 -8.68 -2.97 21.22
C VAL A 566 -7.41 -3.22 22.06
N VAL A 567 -6.44 -3.97 21.55
CA VAL A 567 -5.15 -4.21 22.23
C VAL A 567 -3.97 -4.06 21.26
N PRO A 568 -2.82 -3.49 21.70
CA PRO A 568 -1.63 -3.45 20.87
C PRO A 568 -1.12 -4.85 20.51
N ILE A 569 -0.95 -5.09 19.21
CA ILE A 569 -0.39 -6.33 18.67
C ILE A 569 1.10 -6.16 18.32
N ALA A 570 1.88 -7.25 18.37
CA ALA A 570 3.33 -7.21 18.17
C ALA A 570 3.69 -7.08 16.68
N ARG A 571 3.22 -7.98 15.83
CA ARG A 571 3.13 -7.74 14.38
C ARG A 571 1.76 -7.19 13.99
N GLY A 572 1.62 -6.77 12.74
CA GLY A 572 0.39 -6.22 12.18
C GLY A 572 0.51 -6.07 10.66
N TRP A 573 -0.23 -5.12 10.06
CA TRP A 573 -0.06 -4.79 8.65
C TRP A 573 0.90 -3.61 8.49
N GLU A 574 2.13 -3.90 8.07
CA GLU A 574 2.93 -3.11 7.12
C GLU A 574 4.17 -3.92 6.75
N ARG A 575 4.19 -4.58 5.58
CA ARG A 575 5.20 -5.61 5.26
C ARG A 575 6.65 -5.10 5.37
N GLN A 576 6.89 -3.85 4.96
CA GLN A 576 8.21 -3.23 5.06
C GLN A 576 8.71 -3.12 6.49
N VAL A 577 7.80 -2.78 7.40
CA VAL A 577 8.06 -2.64 8.83
C VAL A 577 8.19 -4.02 9.48
N ASP A 578 7.43 -5.02 9.02
CA ASP A 578 7.49 -6.37 9.59
C ASP A 578 8.83 -7.06 9.30
N VAL A 579 9.30 -7.02 8.04
CA VAL A 579 10.55 -7.65 7.61
C VAL A 579 11.76 -6.99 8.26
N ASP A 580 11.74 -5.66 8.39
CA ASP A 580 12.78 -4.86 9.07
C ASP A 580 12.88 -5.14 10.57
N ARG A 581 11.74 -5.33 11.24
CA ARG A 581 11.67 -5.41 12.70
C ARG A 581 11.66 -6.84 13.23
N ASN A 582 11.22 -7.80 12.42
CA ASN A 582 11.00 -9.19 12.78
C ASN A 582 11.55 -10.15 11.69
N PRO A 583 12.85 -10.05 11.33
CA PRO A 583 13.41 -10.78 10.19
C PRO A 583 13.31 -12.31 10.30
N LEU A 584 13.24 -12.86 11.52
CA LEU A 584 13.14 -14.32 11.76
C LEU A 584 11.96 -15.01 11.08
N PHE A 585 10.89 -14.28 10.74
CA PHE A 585 9.74 -14.82 10.00
C PHE A 585 9.91 -14.76 8.46
N TYR A 586 11.09 -14.39 7.98
CA TYR A 586 11.39 -14.08 6.59
C TYR A 586 12.77 -14.57 6.08
N ASP A 587 13.68 -14.97 6.97
CA ASP A 587 15.08 -15.34 6.67
C ASP A 587 15.45 -16.79 7.04
N ASP A 588 14.43 -17.64 7.21
CA ASP A 588 14.53 -19.06 7.62
C ASP A 588 15.16 -19.30 9.01
N THR A 589 15.28 -18.30 9.88
CA THR A 589 15.86 -18.44 11.25
C THR A 589 14.83 -18.70 12.38
N LEU A 590 13.57 -18.96 12.06
CA LEU A 590 12.51 -19.23 13.04
C LEU A 590 12.71 -20.59 13.74
N ALA A 591 13.01 -20.56 15.04
CA ALA A 591 13.30 -21.72 15.87
C ALA A 591 12.72 -21.53 17.30
N PRO A 592 12.61 -22.61 18.11
CA PRO A 592 12.06 -22.51 19.47
C PRO A 592 12.76 -21.51 20.39
N ASP A 593 14.06 -21.30 20.24
CA ASP A 593 14.90 -20.41 21.04
C ASP A 593 14.93 -18.98 20.48
N THR A 594 14.98 -18.81 19.15
CA THR A 594 14.88 -17.49 18.50
C THR A 594 13.49 -16.89 18.69
N TYR A 595 12.42 -17.70 18.60
CA TYR A 595 11.04 -17.27 18.86
C TYR A 595 10.81 -16.89 20.33
N LEU A 596 11.34 -17.66 21.30
CA LEU A 596 11.30 -17.28 22.72
C LEU A 596 11.98 -15.93 22.96
N SER A 597 13.16 -15.74 22.37
CA SER A 597 13.92 -14.50 22.47
C SER A 597 13.12 -13.32 21.89
N TRP A 598 12.53 -13.48 20.70
CA TRP A 598 11.69 -12.47 20.06
C TRP A 598 10.44 -12.11 20.87
N LEU A 599 9.73 -13.11 21.43
CA LEU A 599 8.56 -12.90 22.30
C LEU A 599 8.95 -12.08 23.55
N TYR A 600 10.09 -12.39 24.16
CA TYR A 600 10.58 -11.68 25.33
C TYR A 600 11.07 -10.27 24.99
N GLU A 601 11.79 -10.09 23.89
CA GLU A 601 12.30 -8.78 23.47
C GLU A 601 11.16 -7.81 23.16
N ASN A 602 10.11 -8.29 22.51
CA ASN A 602 8.91 -7.51 22.22
C ASN A 602 7.92 -7.44 23.39
N ALA A 603 8.20 -8.07 24.53
CA ALA A 603 7.29 -8.17 25.69
C ALA A 603 5.86 -8.64 25.33
N VAL A 604 5.80 -9.70 24.52
CA VAL A 604 4.57 -10.38 24.15
C VAL A 604 4.06 -11.17 25.37
N SER A 605 2.84 -10.87 25.81
CA SER A 605 2.21 -11.53 26.97
C SER A 605 1.36 -12.74 26.58
N TYR A 606 0.80 -12.73 25.36
CA TYR A 606 0.01 -13.82 24.80
C TYR A 606 0.26 -13.98 23.30
N VAL A 607 0.11 -15.22 22.80
CA VAL A 607 0.06 -15.55 21.37
C VAL A 607 -1.34 -16.08 21.05
N ALA A 608 -1.98 -15.51 20.03
CA ALA A 608 -3.28 -15.93 19.53
C ALA A 608 -3.13 -16.56 18.14
N VAL A 609 -3.47 -17.84 18.02
CA VAL A 609 -3.41 -18.62 16.78
C VAL A 609 -4.84 -18.82 16.25
N PRO A 610 -5.16 -18.40 15.01
CA PRO A 610 -6.45 -18.68 14.40
C PRO A 610 -6.51 -20.15 13.96
N ARG A 611 -7.68 -20.77 14.11
CA ARG A 611 -7.92 -22.18 13.79
C ARG A 611 -8.68 -22.31 12.48
N GLU A 612 -8.29 -23.29 11.67
CA GLU A 612 -8.94 -23.66 10.38
C GLU A 612 -8.99 -22.53 9.31
N SER A 613 -8.42 -21.36 9.60
CA SER A 613 -8.33 -20.20 8.71
C SER A 613 -7.04 -20.15 7.89
N ARG A 614 -7.06 -19.39 6.78
CA ARG A 614 -5.88 -19.21 5.94
C ARG A 614 -4.95 -18.15 6.51
N LEU A 615 -3.72 -18.55 6.83
CA LEU A 615 -2.63 -17.68 7.27
C LEU A 615 -1.95 -16.93 6.11
N ASP A 616 -1.28 -15.84 6.46
CA ASP A 616 -0.22 -15.24 5.64
C ASP A 616 0.95 -16.22 5.48
N PRO A 617 1.71 -16.22 4.36
CA PRO A 617 2.93 -17.01 4.24
C PRO A 617 3.87 -16.94 5.44
N ALA A 618 4.06 -15.75 6.04
CA ALA A 618 4.94 -15.49 7.19
C ALA A 618 4.34 -15.81 8.58
N GLY A 619 3.10 -16.34 8.63
CA GLY A 619 2.49 -16.87 9.85
C GLY A 619 2.45 -18.40 9.92
N ARG A 620 2.68 -19.11 8.80
CA ARG A 620 2.47 -20.58 8.73
C ARG A 620 3.44 -21.38 9.58
N GLU A 621 4.71 -21.02 9.56
CA GLU A 621 5.76 -21.74 10.30
C GLU A 621 5.71 -21.42 11.79
N GLU A 622 5.31 -20.20 12.15
CA GLU A 622 4.99 -19.83 13.53
C GLU A 622 3.79 -20.61 14.07
N ALA A 623 2.69 -20.74 13.31
CA ALA A 623 1.55 -21.55 13.75
C ALA A 623 1.97 -23.00 14.05
N ALA A 624 2.73 -23.62 13.15
CA ALA A 624 3.27 -24.97 13.35
C ALA A 624 4.21 -25.05 14.56
N LEU A 625 5.04 -24.02 14.80
CA LEU A 625 5.93 -23.92 15.95
C LEU A 625 5.17 -23.76 17.27
N VAL A 626 4.10 -22.96 17.32
CA VAL A 626 3.23 -22.79 18.50
C VAL A 626 2.44 -24.07 18.80
N GLU A 627 1.96 -24.77 17.76
CA GLU A 627 1.26 -26.04 17.90
C GLU A 627 2.19 -27.20 18.36
N ALA A 628 3.50 -27.06 18.21
CA ALA A 628 4.51 -28.03 18.69
C ALA A 628 4.69 -28.08 20.23
N ASN A 629 3.77 -27.48 21.00
CA ASN A 629 3.70 -27.57 22.48
C ASN A 629 4.97 -27.06 23.20
N LEU A 630 5.39 -25.85 22.82
CA LEU A 630 6.54 -25.14 23.41
C LEU A 630 6.36 -24.92 24.92
N SER A 631 7.39 -25.24 25.72
CA SER A 631 7.34 -25.22 27.19
C SER A 631 7.06 -23.85 27.82
N TYR A 632 7.30 -22.77 27.07
CA TYR A 632 7.04 -21.38 27.46
C TYR A 632 5.68 -20.84 26.98
N LEU A 633 4.90 -21.61 26.22
CA LEU A 633 3.55 -21.25 25.77
C LEU A 633 2.50 -22.10 26.47
N ARG A 634 1.76 -21.50 27.41
CA ARG A 634 0.66 -22.17 28.11
C ARG A 634 -0.67 -21.83 27.46
N LYS A 635 -1.33 -22.79 26.79
CA LYS A 635 -2.70 -22.61 26.32
C LYS A 635 -3.64 -22.35 27.50
N GLU A 636 -4.36 -21.22 27.49
CA GLU A 636 -5.28 -20.81 28.56
C GLU A 636 -6.74 -20.70 28.11
N TRP A 637 -6.99 -20.64 26.80
CA TRP A 637 -8.33 -20.64 26.23
C TRP A 637 -8.30 -21.11 24.77
N GLU A 638 -9.41 -21.67 24.31
CA GLU A 638 -9.66 -22.03 22.92
C GLU A 638 -11.16 -21.96 22.63
N ASN A 639 -11.52 -21.79 21.35
CA ASN A 639 -12.86 -22.05 20.83
C ASN A 639 -12.76 -22.73 19.45
N SER A 640 -13.82 -22.66 18.65
CA SER A 640 -13.84 -23.10 17.25
C SER A 640 -12.78 -22.43 16.38
N ASP A 641 -12.56 -21.13 16.56
CA ASP A 641 -11.85 -20.27 15.59
C ASP A 641 -10.47 -19.80 16.09
N TRP A 642 -10.15 -20.00 17.38
CA TRP A 642 -8.95 -19.46 18.02
C TRP A 642 -8.39 -20.38 19.12
N SER A 643 -7.06 -20.32 19.30
CA SER A 643 -6.32 -20.80 20.46
C SER A 643 -5.51 -19.65 21.07
N LEU A 644 -5.58 -19.45 22.39
CA LEU A 644 -4.88 -18.38 23.10
C LEU A 644 -3.89 -18.95 24.13
N TYR A 645 -2.62 -18.60 23.95
CA TYR A 645 -1.49 -19.05 24.77
C TYR A 645 -0.93 -17.87 25.57
N ARG A 646 -0.67 -18.05 26.87
CA ARG A 646 0.15 -17.12 27.67
C ARG A 646 1.62 -17.42 27.45
N VAL A 647 2.43 -16.38 27.25
CA VAL A 647 3.89 -16.45 27.32
C VAL A 647 4.31 -16.51 28.79
N VAL A 648 4.96 -17.61 29.19
CA VAL A 648 5.38 -17.86 30.57
C VAL A 648 6.78 -17.29 30.80
N GLY A 649 6.94 -16.45 31.83
CA GLY A 649 8.26 -15.94 32.25
C GLY A 649 8.79 -14.72 31.50
N GLY A 650 8.08 -14.24 30.47
CA GLY A 650 8.47 -13.06 29.69
C GLY A 650 8.33 -11.73 30.46
N PRO A 651 9.11 -10.70 30.08
CA PRO A 651 8.97 -9.36 30.64
C PRO A 651 7.66 -8.70 30.17
N ALA A 652 7.06 -7.89 31.03
CA ALA A 652 5.91 -7.06 30.67
C ALA A 652 6.33 -5.80 29.89
N VAL A 653 5.39 -5.24 29.11
CA VAL A 653 5.60 -3.99 28.34
C VAL A 653 6.07 -2.82 29.22
N VAL A 654 5.64 -2.82 30.49
CA VAL A 654 6.14 -1.96 31.57
C VAL A 654 6.61 -2.88 32.71
N PRO A 655 7.91 -2.94 33.03
CA PRO A 655 8.43 -3.81 34.09
C PRO A 655 8.22 -3.24 35.51
N TYR A 656 8.24 -4.15 36.49
CA TYR A 656 8.29 -3.85 37.92
C TYR A 656 9.50 -2.94 38.26
N PRO A 657 9.37 -1.96 39.17
CA PRO A 657 8.29 -1.73 40.14
C PRO A 657 7.05 -1.03 39.59
N ALA A 658 7.07 -0.57 38.34
CA ALA A 658 5.89 -0.01 37.70
C ALA A 658 4.88 -1.10 37.29
N GLN A 659 3.62 -0.70 37.14
CA GLN A 659 2.50 -1.56 36.77
C GLN A 659 1.73 -0.95 35.60
N LEU A 660 1.46 -1.75 34.57
CA LEU A 660 0.65 -1.34 33.43
C LEU A 660 -0.80 -1.08 33.87
N VAL A 661 -1.34 0.09 33.53
CA VAL A 661 -2.75 0.46 33.76
C VAL A 661 -3.56 0.27 32.48
N SER A 662 -3.02 0.71 31.34
CA SER A 662 -3.65 0.52 30.02
C SER A 662 -2.64 0.70 28.90
N SER A 663 -2.75 -0.09 27.84
CA SER A 663 -2.00 0.06 26.59
C SER A 663 -2.97 0.05 25.41
N GLY A 664 -2.88 1.03 24.53
CA GLY A 664 -3.79 1.18 23.39
C GLY A 664 -3.21 2.09 22.31
N ALA A 665 -3.99 2.37 21.26
CA ALA A 665 -3.55 2.97 20.01
C ALA A 665 -2.77 4.30 20.12
N THR A 666 -3.00 5.11 21.16
CA THR A 666 -2.34 6.42 21.35
C THR A 666 -1.25 6.43 22.43
N GLY A 667 -1.00 5.32 23.13
CA GLY A 667 0.06 5.25 24.13
C GLY A 667 -0.09 4.19 25.21
N VAL A 668 0.83 4.23 26.17
CA VAL A 668 0.93 3.31 27.31
C VAL A 668 0.86 4.10 28.63
N ARG A 669 -0.09 3.73 29.50
CA ARG A 669 -0.30 4.32 30.82
C ARG A 669 0.08 3.32 31.91
N PHE A 670 0.82 3.78 32.91
CA PHE A 670 1.31 2.95 34.00
C PHE A 670 1.41 3.75 35.29
N THR A 671 1.45 3.05 36.42
CA THR A 671 1.73 3.62 37.74
C THR A 671 3.10 3.14 38.22
N SER A 672 3.84 3.99 38.92
CA SER A 672 4.99 3.57 39.73
C SER A 672 4.78 3.95 41.19
N PRO A 673 5.02 3.06 42.16
CA PRO A 673 4.99 3.37 43.59
C PRO A 673 6.25 4.10 44.08
N VAL A 674 7.30 4.18 43.26
CA VAL A 674 8.63 4.70 43.62
C VAL A 674 9.26 5.52 42.47
N ALA A 675 10.27 6.32 42.80
CA ALA A 675 11.22 6.83 41.82
C ALA A 675 12.11 5.67 41.31
N THR A 676 12.33 5.58 40.00
CA THR A 676 13.04 4.46 39.36
C THR A 676 13.36 4.76 37.88
N ASP A 677 14.43 4.19 37.35
CA ASP A 677 14.71 4.11 35.91
C ASP A 677 14.17 2.76 35.39
N LEU A 678 13.34 2.75 34.33
CA LEU A 678 12.78 1.52 33.76
C LEU A 678 12.62 1.58 32.23
N THR A 679 12.84 0.46 31.55
CA THR A 679 12.68 0.36 30.09
C THR A 679 11.29 -0.11 29.70
N VAL A 680 10.50 0.79 29.09
CA VAL A 680 9.19 0.48 28.50
C VAL A 680 9.41 -0.06 27.09
N ARG A 681 8.81 -1.22 26.76
CA ARG A 681 8.95 -1.89 25.45
C ARG A 681 8.04 -1.28 24.37
N VAL A 682 8.01 0.05 24.32
CA VAL A 682 7.54 0.88 23.20
C VAL A 682 8.77 1.25 22.36
N ARG A 683 8.65 1.29 21.03
CA ARG A 683 9.79 1.68 20.19
C ARG A 683 10.10 3.18 20.34
N TRP A 684 11.38 3.52 20.46
CA TRP A 684 11.82 4.91 20.56
C TRP A 684 11.40 5.71 19.32
N SER A 685 10.97 6.95 19.54
CA SER A 685 10.55 7.89 18.50
C SER A 685 10.86 9.32 18.94
N PRO A 686 11.33 10.21 18.04
CA PRO A 686 11.55 11.62 18.34
C PRO A 686 10.29 12.37 18.83
N TRP A 687 9.11 11.83 18.52
CA TRP A 687 7.78 12.38 18.76
C TRP A 687 7.13 11.87 20.06
N LEU A 688 7.81 11.02 20.83
CA LEU A 688 7.32 10.59 22.14
C LEU A 688 7.31 11.73 23.16
N THR A 689 6.35 11.66 24.07
CA THR A 689 6.31 12.47 25.27
C THR A 689 5.82 11.67 26.48
N LEU A 690 6.43 11.95 27.64
CA LEU A 690 5.97 11.47 28.94
C LEU A 690 5.12 12.53 29.62
N ARG A 691 3.88 12.18 29.97
CA ARG A 691 3.00 12.99 30.83
C ARG A 691 2.90 12.32 32.20
N GLY A 692 3.09 13.07 33.28
CA GLY A 692 3.04 12.57 34.66
C GLY A 692 3.60 13.61 35.65
N PRO A 693 3.85 13.25 36.93
CA PRO A 693 4.37 14.15 37.94
C PRO A 693 5.75 14.74 37.61
N GLU A 694 6.82 13.94 37.69
CA GLU A 694 8.19 14.37 37.39
C GLU A 694 9.00 13.18 36.83
N GLY A 695 9.57 13.34 35.64
CA GLY A 695 10.36 12.32 34.97
C GLY A 695 10.73 12.69 33.55
N CYS A 696 11.63 11.93 32.94
CA CYS A 696 12.11 12.14 31.56
C CYS A 696 12.28 10.81 30.80
N ILE A 697 12.47 10.87 29.49
CA ILE A 697 12.69 9.73 28.60
C ILE A 697 13.96 9.84 27.77
N GLU A 698 14.62 8.71 27.53
CA GLU A 698 15.81 8.59 26.69
C GLU A 698 15.76 7.30 25.84
N PRO A 699 16.49 7.23 24.70
CA PRO A 699 16.56 6.02 23.90
C PRO A 699 17.31 4.92 24.67
N ASP A 700 16.82 3.69 24.58
CA ASP A 700 17.46 2.49 25.15
C ASP A 700 17.55 1.42 24.07
N GLY A 701 18.56 1.57 23.21
CA GLY A 701 18.62 0.89 21.92
C GLY A 701 17.39 1.23 21.08
N THR A 702 16.55 0.23 20.84
CA THR A 702 15.28 0.36 20.11
C THR A 702 14.11 0.76 21.01
N TRP A 703 14.25 0.63 22.33
CA TRP A 703 13.17 0.83 23.32
C TRP A 703 13.25 2.20 24.00
N VAL A 704 12.29 2.50 24.88
CA VAL A 704 12.22 3.76 25.63
C VAL A 704 12.60 3.53 27.08
N LYS A 705 13.71 4.10 27.54
CA LYS A 705 13.99 4.19 28.97
C LYS A 705 13.31 5.41 29.55
N VAL A 706 12.65 5.22 30.68
CA VAL A 706 11.88 6.22 31.41
C VAL A 706 12.48 6.39 32.80
N LYS A 707 12.88 7.63 33.14
CA LYS A 707 13.38 8.01 34.46
C LYS A 707 12.26 8.66 35.26
N LEU A 708 11.76 7.99 36.29
CA LEU A 708 10.68 8.49 37.15
C LEU A 708 11.28 9.07 38.42
N GLN A 709 11.05 10.36 38.68
CA GLN A 709 11.60 11.05 39.86
C GLN A 709 10.65 11.02 41.06
N ARG A 710 9.36 10.69 40.85
CA ARG A 710 8.36 10.49 41.91
C ARG A 710 7.43 9.32 41.62
N ALA A 711 6.79 8.81 42.67
CA ALA A 711 5.64 7.93 42.55
C ALA A 711 4.46 8.63 41.85
N GLY A 712 3.61 7.87 41.15
CA GLY A 712 2.41 8.37 40.50
C GLY A 712 2.05 7.67 39.18
N THR A 713 1.05 8.20 38.49
CA THR A 713 0.59 7.73 37.18
C THR A 713 1.30 8.49 36.05
N TYR A 714 1.83 7.75 35.08
CA TYR A 714 2.50 8.26 33.90
C TYR A 714 1.81 7.76 32.62
N PHE A 715 1.89 8.53 31.54
CA PHE A 715 1.38 8.21 30.22
C PHE A 715 2.42 8.57 29.16
N LEU A 716 2.96 7.53 28.51
CA LEU A 716 3.89 7.63 27.38
C LEU A 716 3.06 7.62 26.09
N THR A 717 3.14 8.70 25.31
CA THR A 717 2.25 8.98 24.17
C THR A 717 2.98 9.76 23.07
N GLY A 718 2.38 9.92 21.89
CA GLY A 718 2.93 10.74 20.81
C GLY A 718 2.45 12.20 20.85
N THR A 719 3.30 13.16 20.48
CA THR A 719 2.93 14.57 20.29
C THR A 719 3.77 15.23 19.20
N PHE A 720 3.14 16.10 18.39
CA PHE A 720 3.85 17.05 17.53
C PHE A 720 4.27 18.31 18.31
N ASP A 721 3.53 18.68 19.36
CA ASP A 721 3.86 19.83 20.20
C ASP A 721 4.97 19.48 21.20
N GLN A 722 6.14 20.10 21.01
CA GLN A 722 7.28 20.14 21.93
C GLN A 722 7.68 18.78 22.58
N PRO A 723 7.79 17.66 21.83
CA PRO A 723 8.08 16.33 22.41
C PRO A 723 9.40 16.30 23.20
N TRP A 724 10.38 17.10 22.79
CA TRP A 724 11.68 17.24 23.45
C TRP A 724 11.61 17.73 24.90
N ARG A 725 10.51 18.37 25.35
CA ARG A 725 10.33 18.79 26.76
C ARG A 725 10.43 17.65 27.77
N SER A 726 10.14 16.42 27.32
CA SER A 726 10.17 15.22 28.16
C SER A 726 11.49 14.45 28.11
N ARG A 727 12.49 14.91 27.34
CA ARG A 727 13.77 14.21 27.21
C ARG A 727 14.67 14.46 28.41
N CYS A 728 15.49 13.45 28.72
CA CYS A 728 16.67 13.62 29.54
C CYS A 728 17.80 14.28 28.73
#